data_AF-A0A152A3F6-F1
#
_entry.id   AF-A0A152A3F6-F1
#
_cell.length_a   1.000
_cell.length_b   1.000
_cell.length_c   1.000
_cell.angle_alpha   90.00
_cell.angle_beta   90.00
_cell.angle_gamma   90.00
#
_symmetry.space_group_name_H-M   'P 1'
#
loop_
_entity.id
_entity.type
_entity.pdbx_description
1 polymer ?
#
loop_
_entity_poly.entity_id
_entity_poly.type
_entity_poly.pdbx_seq_one_letter_code
_entity_poly.pdbx_strand_id
1 'polypeptide(L)'
;MYNFISTVQKPTAVSHSVTGRFTGPHDNNLIISKCTKIEIYKMGTDGLKPMLDVNIYGQISSLKLFSVNGYDQDLLFLSTERYRYCVLAYDQQRKEIITKLSGISEESTGRPSEPGQICIIDPQSKMIALHIYEGLLKVIPLSTNIFNSSSVSGSGNITTQEAFNLRLEELQIIDLVFLDKCDRPTLAVLYKDTRHSRHISTYEIKIDKDHSPGPWSHNNVEIGSNLLIAPPFGGVLVVGEQVITYLNGKFPVSVQIPFTTISCYEMVDKDGSRYLLGDQSGQLYLLLIKLDNQGNVIEMHIELLGETSTASSISYLDNGVVYIGSSQGDSQVIKLKTEKDTQTDSYLEILDTFENIGPIQDFCVVDLEKQGQGQIITCSGIFKDGTLRIVRNGIGIAEQASIELQGIKGIWSLYDFNQVGSSSHQNADRYLVVSFLTSTKILQFDGEEIEEKEYIGFDLSNQTIYCGNIGDHVVIQITRNGVYLIDGKAQQLLDQWKPSTASGQINLTSRNSNQILLASGNQLFYLEIQQKKIKQISTVEMPFEISCLDLSSFEGQEQSQLCAVGLWTDISVRLLRLPQLEEVCKEILGGEIIPRSVVLLTMEQQHYLFCSLGDGHLFNFSLNINNHTLHDRKKLTLGTQPIILQKFQKNQSMNIFASSDRPTVIYSKSKRIFYSIVNLKEVSHVCSFSSKVFPNCLAIANQSSLTIGTIDQIQKLHIKTVPLNGEMARRITYSEESSVYAIATLRYSLDDQSSSSTTTTTTTSSNNNNNNNNTQKKTNSTGYGIPEFQLKLLNDQTFEQTSSYQFQPDEYVWALTTCKFSSDHNTYIVVGTSYREKESGPLKSSQGRIIVFSVHESRLVLCEEQPTVEPVYYLLPYQGKLLAAVGKRIQVGSWKFNSQEENGKLQLSESVYKGHTMIVQLAARGDFILVGDAMKSMSLLSVTADGKFNVIGRNPQPIWLKSIAIIDDDHFLGAETSNNFVVIKKNSESTNEQERQLLDSVGHFHVGEGTNWLKHGSLVTLPEQDQQQRKIPTILYVTINGSIGVIASITKEEFDFFSKLQEGLNKVIKGIGGFSHSDWRSFANDHHIMPANNFIDGDLIEMYLDLDHDKMLKAIQGMNMSTDEVYKKIDTLMQHIR
;
A
#
# COMPACT_ATOMS: atom_id res chain seq x y z
N MET A 1 19.21 -5.68 23.89
CA MET A 1 18.76 -4.94 22.70
C MET A 1 17.24 -4.87 22.73
N TYR A 2 16.65 -3.72 22.35
CA TYR A 2 15.20 -3.51 22.39
C TYR A 2 14.73 -2.95 21.05
N ASN A 3 13.60 -3.45 20.56
CA ASN A 3 13.09 -3.14 19.23
C ASN A 3 11.71 -2.50 19.31
N PHE A 4 11.45 -1.54 18.42
CA PHE A 4 10.14 -0.95 18.20
C PHE A 4 9.70 -1.30 16.77
N ILE A 5 8.56 -1.96 16.62
CA ILE A 5 8.03 -2.38 15.32
C ILE A 5 6.79 -1.56 14.96
N SER A 6 6.72 -1.01 13.76
CA SER A 6 5.54 -0.26 13.27
C SER A 6 5.29 -0.58 11.79
N THR A 7 4.02 -0.60 11.41
CA THR A 7 3.57 -0.85 10.04
C THR A 7 3.57 0.44 9.23
N VAL A 8 4.42 0.53 8.20
CA VAL A 8 4.49 1.70 7.31
C VAL A 8 3.37 1.71 6.26
N GLN A 9 3.12 0.57 5.65
CA GLN A 9 2.00 0.32 4.75
C GLN A 9 1.23 -0.90 5.25
N LYS A 10 -0.08 -0.74 5.45
CA LYS A 10 -0.99 -1.80 5.90
C LYS A 10 -1.15 -2.88 4.82
N PRO A 11 -1.66 -4.09 5.16
CA PRO A 11 -1.96 -5.12 4.18
C PRO A 11 -2.90 -4.59 3.11
N THR A 12 -2.61 -4.93 1.86
CA THR A 12 -3.43 -4.52 0.69
C THR A 12 -4.09 -5.71 0.01
N ALA A 13 -3.52 -6.91 0.13
CA ALA A 13 -4.07 -8.14 -0.42
C ALA A 13 -5.43 -8.49 0.20
N VAL A 14 -6.41 -8.77 -0.66
CA VAL A 14 -7.75 -9.17 -0.25
C VAL A 14 -7.86 -10.69 -0.24
N SER A 15 -8.15 -11.26 0.92
CA SER A 15 -8.33 -12.72 1.05
C SER A 15 -9.79 -13.14 0.91
N HIS A 16 -10.71 -12.34 1.47
CA HIS A 16 -12.14 -12.65 1.48
C HIS A 16 -12.96 -11.38 1.24
N SER A 17 -14.10 -11.53 0.60
CA SER A 17 -15.14 -10.51 0.49
C SER A 17 -16.50 -11.15 0.68
N VAL A 18 -17.42 -10.44 1.35
CA VAL A 18 -18.80 -10.87 1.56
C VAL A 18 -19.75 -9.68 1.45
N THR A 19 -20.96 -9.94 0.95
CA THR A 19 -22.01 -8.93 0.81
C THR A 19 -23.24 -9.30 1.63
N GLY A 20 -23.92 -8.29 2.18
CA GLY A 20 -25.11 -8.50 2.99
C GLY A 20 -25.54 -7.28 3.78
N ARG A 21 -26.52 -7.47 4.66
CA ARG A 21 -27.20 -6.42 5.43
C ARG A 21 -26.64 -6.30 6.83
N PHE A 22 -25.37 -5.90 6.94
CA PHE A 22 -24.65 -5.89 8.22
C PHE A 22 -24.89 -4.62 9.03
N THR A 23 -24.86 -3.44 8.40
CA THR A 23 -24.98 -2.16 9.11
C THR A 23 -26.42 -1.74 9.35
N GLY A 24 -27.36 -2.31 8.59
CA GLY A 24 -28.78 -2.04 8.72
C GLY A 24 -29.64 -2.95 7.86
N PRO A 25 -30.95 -3.03 8.16
CA PRO A 25 -31.87 -3.97 7.50
C PRO A 25 -32.13 -3.67 6.02
N HIS A 26 -31.78 -2.47 5.57
CA HIS A 26 -31.92 -2.02 4.18
C HIS A 26 -30.60 -1.57 3.56
N ASP A 27 -29.50 -1.67 4.32
CA ASP A 27 -28.19 -1.28 3.84
C ASP A 27 -27.56 -2.50 3.18
N ASN A 28 -27.12 -2.36 1.92
CA ASN A 28 -26.25 -3.36 1.32
C ASN A 28 -24.80 -2.97 1.60
N ASN A 29 -24.10 -3.86 2.29
CA ASN A 29 -22.71 -3.68 2.66
C ASN A 29 -21.82 -4.63 1.86
N LEU A 30 -20.61 -4.16 1.56
CA LEU A 30 -19.50 -4.98 1.14
C LEU A 30 -18.48 -4.99 2.29
N ILE A 31 -18.11 -6.17 2.75
CA ILE A 31 -17.14 -6.37 3.81
C ILE A 31 -15.94 -7.11 3.24
N ILE A 32 -14.76 -6.52 3.37
CA ILE A 32 -13.52 -7.02 2.78
C ILE A 32 -12.53 -7.35 3.90
N SER A 33 -11.89 -8.52 3.80
CA SER A 33 -10.81 -8.96 4.69
C SER A 33 -9.45 -8.71 4.05
N LYS A 34 -8.59 -8.00 4.76
CA LYS A 34 -7.18 -7.76 4.41
C LYS A 34 -6.29 -8.27 5.54
N CYS A 35 -6.02 -9.57 5.54
CA CYS A 35 -5.20 -10.27 6.53
C CYS A 35 -5.68 -10.08 7.99
N THR A 36 -5.21 -9.04 8.67
CA THR A 36 -5.52 -8.71 10.09
C THR A 36 -6.59 -7.62 10.22
N LYS A 37 -7.27 -7.27 9.13
CA LYS A 37 -8.14 -6.10 9.05
C LYS A 37 -9.43 -6.41 8.31
N ILE A 38 -10.51 -5.78 8.74
CA ILE A 38 -11.80 -5.76 8.04
C ILE A 38 -12.13 -4.33 7.62
N GLU A 39 -12.49 -4.14 6.36
CA GLU A 39 -13.01 -2.88 5.81
C GLU A 39 -14.50 -3.07 5.45
N ILE A 40 -15.34 -2.14 5.88
CA ILE A 40 -16.78 -2.16 5.63
C ILE A 40 -17.14 -0.97 4.76
N TYR A 41 -17.75 -1.26 3.62
CA TYR A 41 -18.26 -0.29 2.66
C TYR A 41 -19.78 -0.34 2.63
N LYS A 42 -20.40 0.83 2.46
CA LYS A 42 -21.82 0.95 2.16
C LYS A 42 -21.98 1.24 0.68
N MET A 43 -22.87 0.51 0.03
CA MET A 43 -23.19 0.72 -1.38
C MET A 43 -24.06 1.98 -1.52
N GLY A 44 -23.61 2.93 -2.34
CA GLY A 44 -24.37 4.13 -2.72
C GLY A 44 -24.63 4.18 -4.22
N THR A 45 -25.36 5.19 -4.68
CA THR A 45 -25.59 5.46 -6.11
C THR A 45 -24.29 5.78 -6.85
N ASP A 46 -23.33 6.37 -6.13
CA ASP A 46 -22.07 6.88 -6.68
C ASP A 46 -20.91 5.88 -6.50
N GLY A 47 -21.21 4.63 -6.08
CA GLY A 47 -20.22 3.57 -5.86
C GLY A 47 -20.08 3.13 -4.39
N LEU A 48 -18.92 2.58 -4.06
CA LEU A 48 -18.61 2.06 -2.71
C LEU A 48 -18.17 3.20 -1.79
N LYS A 49 -18.92 3.44 -0.71
CA LYS A 49 -18.59 4.46 0.29
C LYS A 49 -17.93 3.81 1.51
N PRO A 50 -16.66 4.13 1.85
CA PRO A 50 -16.00 3.55 3.02
C PRO A 50 -16.71 3.99 4.30
N MET A 51 -16.93 3.05 5.22
CA MET A 51 -17.67 3.30 6.45
C MET A 51 -16.84 3.01 7.71
N LEU A 52 -16.25 1.82 7.79
CA LEU A 52 -15.42 1.42 8.93
C LEU A 52 -14.16 0.68 8.49
N ASP A 53 -13.09 0.91 9.22
CA ASP A 53 -11.78 0.27 9.08
C ASP A 53 -11.42 -0.27 10.47
N VAL A 54 -11.24 -1.58 10.58
CA VAL A 54 -11.19 -2.27 11.86
C VAL A 54 -10.07 -3.31 11.90
N ASN A 55 -9.20 -3.21 12.89
CA ASN A 55 -8.12 -4.18 13.14
C ASN A 55 -8.62 -5.36 14.00
N ILE A 56 -8.19 -6.56 13.64
CA ILE A 56 -8.41 -7.81 14.35
C ILE A 56 -7.07 -8.34 14.86
N TYR A 57 -7.01 -8.75 16.13
CA TYR A 57 -5.83 -9.40 16.71
C TYR A 57 -5.75 -10.87 16.29
N GLY A 58 -5.59 -11.09 14.99
CA GLY A 58 -5.54 -12.40 14.34
C GLY A 58 -5.58 -12.28 12.82
N GLN A 59 -4.85 -13.16 12.13
CA GLN A 59 -4.99 -13.32 10.68
C GLN A 59 -6.31 -14.03 10.37
N ILE A 60 -7.18 -13.39 9.60
CA ILE A 60 -8.54 -13.89 9.29
C ILE A 60 -8.42 -15.06 8.31
N SER A 61 -8.84 -16.24 8.75
CA SER A 61 -8.83 -17.48 7.97
C SER A 61 -10.17 -17.74 7.27
N SER A 62 -11.28 -17.26 7.83
CA SER A 62 -12.60 -17.35 7.22
C SER A 62 -13.43 -16.12 7.59
N LEU A 63 -14.27 -15.69 6.65
CA LEU A 63 -15.22 -14.60 6.82
C LEU A 63 -16.55 -15.00 6.16
N LYS A 64 -17.64 -15.04 6.93
CA LYS A 64 -18.98 -15.41 6.42
C LYS A 64 -20.06 -14.54 7.05
N LEU A 65 -21.00 -14.07 6.24
CA LEU A 65 -22.23 -13.44 6.70
C LEU A 65 -23.35 -14.49 6.77
N PHE A 66 -24.20 -14.37 7.78
CA PHE A 66 -25.38 -15.23 7.92
C PHE A 66 -26.51 -14.49 8.63
N SER A 67 -27.75 -14.83 8.27
CA SER A 67 -28.97 -14.22 8.81
C SER A 67 -29.61 -15.15 9.84
N VAL A 68 -29.91 -14.65 11.04
CA VAL A 68 -30.60 -15.42 12.08
C VAL A 68 -32.08 -15.03 12.13
N ASN A 69 -32.97 -16.02 12.22
CA ASN A 69 -34.40 -15.79 12.36
C ASN A 69 -34.71 -14.92 13.60
N GLY A 70 -35.38 -13.79 13.38
CA GLY A 70 -35.71 -12.81 14.43
C GLY A 70 -34.69 -11.69 14.61
N TYR A 71 -33.63 -11.65 13.79
CA TYR A 71 -32.67 -10.55 13.75
C TYR A 71 -32.76 -9.86 12.38
N ASP A 72 -32.95 -8.54 12.35
CA ASP A 72 -33.19 -7.78 11.11
C ASP A 72 -31.91 -7.48 10.32
N GLN A 73 -30.75 -7.68 10.94
CA GLN A 73 -29.42 -7.49 10.37
C GLN A 73 -28.71 -8.84 10.22
N ASP A 74 -27.76 -8.92 9.31
CA ASP A 74 -26.89 -10.08 9.18
C ASP A 74 -25.79 -10.03 10.26
N LEU A 75 -25.36 -11.21 10.71
CA LEU A 75 -24.25 -11.37 11.64
C LEU A 75 -23.00 -11.80 10.87
N LEU A 76 -21.84 -11.35 11.35
CA LEU A 76 -20.55 -11.65 10.73
C LEU A 76 -19.80 -12.67 11.57
N PHE A 77 -19.61 -13.87 11.03
CA PHE A 77 -18.69 -14.85 11.59
C PHE A 77 -17.29 -14.66 11.03
N LEU A 78 -16.28 -14.75 11.89
CA LEU A 78 -14.89 -14.84 11.48
C LEU A 78 -14.14 -15.89 12.32
N SER A 79 -13.18 -16.55 11.69
CA SER A 79 -12.17 -17.37 12.35
C SER A 79 -10.77 -16.87 12.01
N THR A 80 -9.82 -17.16 12.89
CA THR A 80 -8.41 -16.77 12.73
C THR A 80 -7.51 -17.99 12.54
N GLU A 81 -6.33 -17.81 11.93
CA GLU A 81 -5.36 -18.88 11.72
C GLU A 81 -4.89 -19.54 13.03
N ARG A 82 -4.91 -18.79 14.15
CA ARG A 82 -4.66 -19.32 15.51
C ARG A 82 -5.93 -19.85 16.18
N TYR A 83 -6.84 -20.40 15.40
CA TYR A 83 -8.01 -21.15 15.84
C TYR A 83 -8.90 -20.40 16.86
N ARG A 84 -8.97 -19.07 16.77
CA ARG A 84 -9.96 -18.28 17.51
C ARG A 84 -11.08 -17.88 16.58
N TYR A 85 -12.31 -17.85 17.06
CA TYR A 85 -13.46 -17.44 16.27
C TYR A 85 -14.36 -16.50 17.06
N CYS A 86 -15.11 -15.66 16.35
CA CYS A 86 -16.14 -14.84 16.95
C CYS A 86 -17.29 -14.55 15.98
N VAL A 87 -18.42 -14.16 16.56
CA VAL A 87 -19.58 -13.61 15.83
C VAL A 87 -19.73 -12.15 16.23
N LEU A 88 -19.76 -11.29 15.22
CA LEU A 88 -19.85 -9.85 15.34
C LEU A 88 -21.22 -9.35 14.85
N ALA A 89 -21.70 -8.28 15.46
CA ALA A 89 -22.87 -7.52 15.01
C ALA A 89 -22.52 -6.03 14.98
N TYR A 90 -23.28 -5.24 14.24
CA TYR A 90 -23.12 -3.79 14.21
C TYR A 90 -24.17 -3.08 15.08
N ASP A 91 -23.72 -2.22 15.99
CA ASP A 91 -24.60 -1.36 16.78
C ASP A 91 -24.77 -0.01 16.07
N GLN A 92 -25.96 0.24 15.51
CA GLN A 92 -26.27 1.49 14.81
C GLN A 92 -26.25 2.74 15.71
N GLN A 93 -26.59 2.60 17.00
CA GLN A 93 -26.67 3.74 17.91
C GLN A 93 -25.27 4.20 18.31
N ARG A 94 -24.38 3.25 18.62
CA ARG A 94 -22.98 3.53 18.99
C ARG A 94 -22.07 3.71 17.78
N LYS A 95 -22.50 3.21 16.63
CA LYS A 95 -21.70 3.08 15.40
C LYS A 95 -20.45 2.22 15.60
N GLU A 96 -20.54 1.21 16.45
CA GLU A 96 -19.44 0.33 16.83
C GLU A 96 -19.76 -1.13 16.48
N ILE A 97 -18.72 -1.94 16.31
CA ILE A 97 -18.86 -3.40 16.16
C ILE A 97 -18.87 -4.02 17.55
N ILE A 98 -19.88 -4.87 17.80
CA ILE A 98 -20.05 -5.58 19.07
C ILE A 98 -19.79 -7.08 18.87
N THR A 99 -19.08 -7.69 19.82
CA THR A 99 -18.87 -9.14 19.85
C THR A 99 -20.03 -9.82 20.55
N LYS A 100 -20.75 -10.68 19.83
CA LYS A 100 -21.86 -11.49 20.36
C LYS A 100 -21.36 -12.81 20.93
N LEU A 101 -20.48 -13.48 20.21
CA LEU A 101 -19.95 -14.79 20.58
C LEU A 101 -18.45 -14.82 20.34
N SER A 102 -17.70 -15.51 21.19
CA SER A 102 -16.27 -15.76 21.00
C SER A 102 -15.89 -17.11 21.57
N GLY A 103 -14.90 -17.76 20.97
CA GLY A 103 -14.38 -19.04 21.42
C GLY A 103 -13.04 -19.40 20.79
N ILE A 104 -12.49 -20.51 21.28
CA ILE A 104 -11.25 -21.12 20.81
C ILE A 104 -11.59 -22.51 20.28
N SER A 105 -11.09 -22.81 19.08
CA SER A 105 -11.29 -24.07 18.38
C SER A 105 -10.07 -24.99 18.40
N GLU A 106 -8.93 -24.54 18.95
CA GLU A 106 -7.69 -25.32 19.06
C GLU A 106 -7.87 -26.63 19.84
N GLU A 107 -7.23 -27.70 19.36
CA GLU A 107 -7.14 -29.02 19.99
C GLU A 107 -5.67 -29.40 20.14
N SER A 108 -5.28 -29.92 21.31
CA SER A 108 -3.86 -30.15 21.65
C SER A 108 -3.19 -31.30 20.88
N THR A 109 -3.96 -32.20 20.29
CA THR A 109 -3.47 -33.43 19.62
C THR A 109 -3.89 -33.54 18.16
N GLY A 110 -4.51 -32.49 17.60
CA GLY A 110 -5.01 -32.49 16.22
C GLY A 110 -3.91 -32.21 15.19
N ARG A 111 -3.90 -32.96 14.10
CA ARG A 111 -3.05 -32.66 12.92
C ARG A 111 -3.79 -31.69 12.00
N PRO A 112 -3.25 -30.49 11.71
CA PRO A 112 -3.91 -29.52 10.84
C PRO A 112 -4.23 -30.12 9.46
N SER A 113 -5.38 -29.76 8.90
CA SER A 113 -5.83 -30.20 7.57
C SER A 113 -4.99 -29.58 6.44
N GLU A 114 -4.64 -30.38 5.42
CA GLU A 114 -3.92 -29.91 4.23
C GLU A 114 -4.57 -28.73 3.48
N PRO A 115 -5.89 -28.70 3.22
CA PRO A 115 -6.52 -27.56 2.54
C PRO A 115 -6.62 -26.29 3.42
N GLY A 116 -6.15 -26.33 4.67
CA GLY A 116 -6.35 -25.26 5.64
C GLY A 116 -7.69 -25.36 6.37
N GLN A 117 -8.09 -24.27 7.04
CA GLN A 117 -9.35 -24.24 7.81
C GLN A 117 -10.54 -24.00 6.88
N ILE A 118 -11.50 -24.93 6.89
CA ILE A 118 -12.76 -24.77 6.16
C ILE A 118 -13.86 -24.42 7.15
N CYS A 119 -14.64 -23.38 6.83
CA CYS A 119 -15.73 -22.90 7.66
C CYS A 119 -17.02 -22.81 6.84
N ILE A 120 -18.04 -23.48 7.33
CA ILE A 120 -19.36 -23.54 6.70
C ILE A 120 -20.46 -23.25 7.71
N ILE A 121 -21.53 -22.63 7.23
CA ILE A 121 -22.69 -22.26 8.02
C ILE A 121 -23.89 -22.98 7.43
N ASP A 122 -24.71 -23.60 8.28
CA ASP A 122 -25.98 -24.19 7.88
C ASP A 122 -26.90 -23.12 7.27
N PRO A 123 -27.53 -23.34 6.11
CA PRO A 123 -28.43 -22.35 5.47
C PRO A 123 -29.58 -21.87 6.38
N GLN A 124 -30.04 -22.73 7.30
CA GLN A 124 -31.08 -22.39 8.28
C GLN A 124 -30.51 -21.75 9.56
N SER A 125 -29.20 -21.44 9.58
CA SER A 125 -28.44 -20.86 10.68
C SER A 125 -28.60 -21.61 12.00
N LYS A 126 -28.68 -22.94 11.96
CA LYS A 126 -28.74 -23.79 13.17
C LYS A 126 -27.38 -24.10 13.76
N MET A 127 -26.31 -24.08 12.95
CA MET A 127 -24.95 -24.37 13.40
C MET A 127 -23.90 -23.82 12.44
N ILE A 128 -22.69 -23.65 12.97
CA ILE A 128 -21.46 -23.38 12.22
C ILE A 128 -20.57 -24.60 12.37
N ALA A 129 -19.97 -25.08 11.30
CA ALA A 129 -19.01 -26.17 11.34
C ALA A 129 -17.64 -25.71 10.82
N LEU A 130 -16.61 -26.11 11.55
CA LEU A 130 -15.20 -25.79 11.31
C LEU A 130 -14.42 -27.09 11.14
N HIS A 131 -13.81 -27.28 9.98
CA HIS A 131 -12.86 -28.35 9.74
C HIS A 131 -11.45 -27.77 9.81
N ILE A 132 -10.74 -28.15 10.87
CA ILE A 132 -9.42 -27.59 11.22
C ILE A 132 -8.36 -28.70 11.26
N TYR A 133 -8.75 -29.90 11.67
CA TYR A 133 -7.87 -31.04 11.88
C TYR A 133 -8.37 -32.24 11.09
N GLU A 134 -7.44 -33.07 10.60
CA GLU A 134 -7.76 -34.29 9.86
C GLU A 134 -8.74 -35.19 10.64
N GLY A 135 -9.88 -35.52 10.01
CA GLY A 135 -10.91 -36.41 10.58
C GLY A 135 -11.75 -35.81 11.72
N LEU A 136 -11.62 -34.50 12.02
CA LEU A 136 -12.38 -33.82 13.07
C LEU A 136 -13.13 -32.60 12.53
N LEU A 137 -14.45 -32.60 12.74
CA LEU A 137 -15.34 -31.49 12.43
C LEU A 137 -15.85 -30.86 13.73
N LYS A 138 -15.46 -29.61 14.00
CA LYS A 138 -15.91 -28.86 15.18
C LYS A 138 -17.21 -28.14 14.88
N VAL A 139 -18.26 -28.42 15.64
CA VAL A 139 -19.60 -27.87 15.44
C VAL A 139 -19.93 -26.91 16.57
N ILE A 140 -20.34 -25.69 16.19
CA ILE A 140 -20.83 -24.64 17.06
C ILE A 140 -22.34 -24.54 16.84
N PRO A 141 -23.17 -25.07 17.74
CA PRO A 141 -24.62 -24.93 17.61
C PRO A 141 -25.00 -23.46 17.70
N LEU A 142 -26.00 -22.99 16.96
CA LEU A 142 -26.51 -21.62 17.04
C LEU A 142 -27.91 -21.67 17.67
N SER A 143 -28.10 -20.99 18.80
CA SER A 143 -29.42 -20.87 19.43
C SER A 143 -29.89 -19.42 19.42
N THR A 144 -31.15 -19.19 19.06
CA THR A 144 -31.76 -17.86 18.94
C THR A 144 -31.71 -17.06 20.25
N ASN A 145 -31.72 -17.74 21.40
CA ASN A 145 -31.62 -17.12 22.72
C ASN A 145 -30.29 -16.38 22.95
N ILE A 146 -29.20 -16.82 22.32
CA ILE A 146 -27.87 -16.20 22.45
C ILE A 146 -27.87 -14.80 21.85
N PHE A 147 -28.60 -14.60 20.76
CA PHE A 147 -28.62 -13.33 20.03
C PHE A 147 -29.67 -12.35 20.58
N ASN A 148 -30.71 -12.86 21.23
CA ASN A 148 -31.82 -12.08 21.80
C ASN A 148 -31.57 -11.57 23.23
N SER A 149 -30.52 -12.03 23.94
CA SER A 149 -30.20 -11.48 25.26
C SER A 149 -29.68 -10.04 25.12
N SER A 150 -30.55 -9.08 25.38
CA SER A 150 -30.24 -7.65 25.49
C SER A 150 -29.49 -7.33 26.79
N SER A 151 -28.28 -7.86 27.00
CA SER A 151 -27.40 -7.39 28.06
C SER A 151 -26.62 -6.16 27.59
N VAL A 152 -27.32 -5.03 27.63
CA VAL A 152 -26.75 -3.69 27.61
C VAL A 152 -25.98 -3.49 28.91
N SER A 153 -24.69 -3.86 28.95
CA SER A 153 -23.75 -3.36 29.93
C SER A 153 -22.33 -3.39 29.36
N GLY A 154 -21.63 -2.26 29.42
CA GLY A 154 -20.24 -2.08 28.93
C GLY A 154 -19.16 -2.97 29.59
N SER A 155 -19.57 -3.96 30.38
CA SER A 155 -18.80 -5.10 30.84
C SER A 155 -19.42 -6.38 30.26
N GLY A 156 -18.89 -6.80 29.10
CA GLY A 156 -19.42 -7.91 28.31
C GLY A 156 -19.23 -9.27 28.98
N ASN A 157 -20.33 -9.90 29.39
CA ASN A 157 -20.37 -11.35 29.45
C ASN A 157 -20.43 -11.85 28.00
N ILE A 158 -19.26 -12.04 27.41
CA ILE A 158 -19.12 -12.75 26.14
C ILE A 158 -19.71 -14.15 26.35
N THR A 159 -20.76 -14.51 25.62
CA THR A 159 -21.30 -15.87 25.70
C THR A 159 -20.33 -16.83 25.03
N THR A 160 -19.66 -17.64 25.86
CA THR A 160 -18.87 -18.79 25.42
C THR A 160 -19.81 -19.97 25.26
N GLN A 161 -20.09 -20.36 24.02
CA GLN A 161 -20.88 -21.56 23.75
C GLN A 161 -19.97 -22.77 23.63
N GLU A 162 -20.36 -23.90 24.22
CA GLU A 162 -19.62 -25.14 24.08
C GLU A 162 -19.77 -25.70 22.65
N ALA A 163 -18.73 -25.54 21.85
CA ALA A 163 -18.55 -26.29 20.62
C ALA A 163 -18.25 -27.77 20.95
N PHE A 164 -18.59 -28.68 20.05
CA PHE A 164 -18.27 -30.10 20.17
C PHE A 164 -17.60 -30.63 18.90
N ASN A 165 -16.80 -31.68 19.03
CA ASN A 165 -16.12 -32.31 17.90
C ASN A 165 -16.91 -33.54 17.44
N LEU A 166 -17.11 -33.65 16.13
CA LEU A 166 -17.58 -34.84 15.44
C LEU A 166 -16.40 -35.49 14.73
N ARG A 167 -16.34 -36.82 14.79
CA ARG A 167 -15.32 -37.58 14.08
C ARG A 167 -15.87 -37.99 12.72
N LEU A 168 -15.13 -37.66 11.66
CA LEU A 168 -15.42 -38.12 10.30
C LEU A 168 -14.55 -39.34 9.98
N GLU A 169 -15.08 -40.26 9.17
CA GLU A 169 -14.32 -41.44 8.73
C GLU A 169 -13.25 -41.07 7.71
N GLU A 170 -13.51 -40.02 6.92
CA GLU A 170 -12.62 -39.51 5.89
C GLU A 170 -11.53 -38.59 6.48
N LEU A 171 -10.27 -38.91 6.21
CA LEU A 171 -9.12 -38.13 6.70
C LEU A 171 -8.69 -37.02 5.73
N GLN A 172 -8.66 -37.31 4.43
CA GLN A 172 -8.20 -36.40 3.38
C GLN A 172 -9.39 -35.65 2.74
N ILE A 173 -10.02 -34.79 3.52
CA ILE A 173 -11.11 -33.93 3.06
C ILE A 173 -10.52 -32.79 2.23
N ILE A 174 -11.12 -32.52 1.07
CA ILE A 174 -10.76 -31.45 0.15
C ILE A 174 -11.67 -30.23 0.37
N ASP A 175 -12.99 -30.46 0.38
CA ASP A 175 -13.98 -29.39 0.59
C ASP A 175 -15.25 -29.93 1.27
N LEU A 176 -16.00 -29.02 1.90
CA LEU A 176 -17.18 -29.29 2.71
C LEU A 176 -18.26 -28.24 2.43
N VAL A 177 -19.53 -28.63 2.37
CA VAL A 177 -20.64 -27.67 2.30
C VAL A 177 -21.90 -28.21 2.97
N PHE A 178 -22.68 -27.34 3.62
CA PHE A 178 -24.03 -27.69 4.05
C PHE A 178 -25.00 -27.63 2.87
N LEU A 179 -25.79 -28.68 2.67
CA LEU A 179 -26.82 -28.75 1.65
C LEU A 179 -28.05 -27.94 2.07
N ASP A 180 -28.67 -27.25 1.10
CA ASP A 180 -29.93 -26.54 1.30
C ASP A 180 -31.15 -27.45 1.03
N LYS A 181 -32.33 -27.02 1.49
CA LYS A 181 -33.62 -27.74 1.41
C LYS A 181 -33.60 -29.16 2.02
N CYS A 182 -32.78 -29.35 3.05
CA CYS A 182 -32.82 -30.55 3.88
C CYS A 182 -33.58 -30.28 5.19
N ASP A 183 -34.37 -31.26 5.66
CA ASP A 183 -35.10 -31.16 6.93
C ASP A 183 -34.14 -31.04 8.13
N ARG A 184 -33.00 -31.72 8.01
CA ARG A 184 -31.90 -31.72 8.99
C ARG A 184 -30.64 -31.14 8.35
N PRO A 185 -29.77 -30.47 9.15
CA PRO A 185 -28.47 -30.01 8.68
C PRO A 185 -27.69 -31.17 8.06
N THR A 186 -27.50 -31.11 6.75
CA THR A 186 -26.89 -32.18 5.96
C THR A 186 -25.60 -31.67 5.35
N LEU A 187 -24.49 -32.33 5.65
CA LEU A 187 -23.16 -32.01 5.18
C LEU A 187 -22.83 -32.84 3.94
N ALA A 188 -22.29 -32.23 2.90
CA ALA A 188 -21.61 -32.92 1.81
C ALA A 188 -20.09 -32.79 1.97
N VAL A 189 -19.38 -33.90 1.78
CA VAL A 189 -17.95 -34.05 2.01
C VAL A 189 -17.29 -34.53 0.73
N LEU A 190 -16.41 -33.70 0.16
CA LEU A 190 -15.52 -34.08 -0.94
C LEU A 190 -14.19 -34.53 -0.35
N TYR A 191 -13.79 -35.77 -0.63
CA TYR A 191 -12.58 -36.35 -0.05
C TYR A 191 -11.82 -37.19 -1.05
N LYS A 192 -10.56 -37.45 -0.72
CA LYS A 192 -9.62 -38.25 -1.49
C LYS A 192 -9.34 -39.57 -0.79
N ASP A 193 -9.31 -40.66 -1.55
CA ASP A 193 -8.94 -41.98 -1.04
C ASP A 193 -7.42 -42.24 -1.14
N THR A 194 -6.97 -43.39 -0.62
CA THR A 194 -5.56 -43.80 -0.68
C THR A 194 -5.04 -44.07 -2.09
N ARG A 195 -5.93 -44.24 -3.07
CA ARG A 195 -5.62 -44.40 -4.50
C ARG A 195 -5.69 -43.07 -5.26
N HIS A 196 -5.82 -41.96 -4.55
CA HIS A 196 -5.96 -40.62 -5.10
C HIS A 196 -7.22 -40.37 -5.95
N SER A 197 -8.24 -41.22 -5.83
CA SER A 197 -9.57 -41.01 -6.40
C SER A 197 -10.38 -40.08 -5.49
N ARG A 198 -11.24 -39.23 -6.07
CA ARG A 198 -12.09 -38.29 -5.33
C ARG A 198 -13.52 -38.82 -5.25
N HIS A 199 -14.17 -38.64 -4.10
CA HIS A 199 -15.50 -39.17 -3.78
C HIS A 199 -16.32 -38.14 -3.00
N ILE A 200 -17.65 -38.32 -2.99
CA ILE A 200 -18.58 -37.49 -2.22
C ILE A 200 -19.42 -38.36 -1.28
N SER A 201 -19.35 -38.03 0.01
CA SER A 201 -20.19 -38.59 1.07
C SER A 201 -21.16 -37.50 1.57
N THR A 202 -22.35 -37.87 2.02
CA THR A 202 -23.24 -36.96 2.75
C THR A 202 -23.50 -37.46 4.17
N TYR A 203 -23.69 -36.54 5.11
CA TYR A 203 -23.94 -36.82 6.53
C TYR A 203 -25.06 -35.95 7.09
N GLU A 204 -25.97 -36.51 7.87
CA GLU A 204 -26.93 -35.74 8.67
C GLU A 204 -26.33 -35.46 10.07
N ILE A 205 -26.25 -34.19 10.45
CA ILE A 205 -25.71 -33.78 11.75
C ILE A 205 -26.84 -33.60 12.76
N LYS A 206 -26.76 -34.33 13.88
CA LYS A 206 -27.67 -34.17 15.01
C LYS A 206 -27.08 -33.21 16.03
N ILE A 207 -27.95 -32.43 16.68
CA ILE A 207 -27.56 -31.47 17.72
C ILE A 207 -27.01 -32.19 18.96
N ASP A 208 -27.40 -33.45 19.21
CA ASP A 208 -26.96 -34.29 20.34
C ASP A 208 -25.55 -34.89 20.16
N LYS A 209 -24.65 -34.18 19.46
CA LYS A 209 -23.24 -34.56 19.26
C LYS A 209 -23.01 -35.88 18.53
N ASP A 210 -23.89 -36.21 17.59
CA ASP A 210 -23.83 -37.44 16.78
C ASP A 210 -24.11 -37.13 15.31
N HIS A 211 -23.68 -37.99 14.40
CA HIS A 211 -23.99 -37.89 12.97
C HIS A 211 -24.52 -39.22 12.44
N SER A 212 -25.33 -39.17 11.40
CA SER A 212 -25.80 -40.36 10.67
C SER A 212 -25.46 -40.25 9.19
N PRO A 213 -25.37 -41.38 8.46
CA PRO A 213 -25.23 -41.36 7.00
C PRO A 213 -26.32 -40.49 6.38
N GLY A 214 -25.92 -39.63 5.44
CA GLY A 214 -26.82 -38.73 4.73
C GLY A 214 -27.60 -39.42 3.62
N PRO A 215 -28.41 -38.66 2.87
CA PRO A 215 -29.38 -39.21 1.94
C PRO A 215 -28.78 -39.96 0.74
N TRP A 216 -27.55 -39.65 0.34
CA TRP A 216 -26.89 -40.28 -0.82
C TRP A 216 -25.36 -40.13 -0.77
N SER A 217 -24.64 -40.93 -1.56
CA SER A 217 -23.20 -40.77 -1.79
C SER A 217 -22.88 -41.02 -3.27
N HIS A 218 -21.75 -40.50 -3.74
CA HIS A 218 -21.31 -40.64 -5.12
C HIS A 218 -19.82 -40.97 -5.19
N ASN A 219 -19.48 -42.08 -5.83
CA ASN A 219 -18.10 -42.55 -5.96
C ASN A 219 -17.47 -42.08 -7.28
N ASN A 220 -16.16 -41.84 -7.27
CA ASN A 220 -15.35 -41.54 -8.46
C ASN A 220 -15.82 -40.28 -9.19
N VAL A 221 -15.75 -39.12 -8.53
CA VAL A 221 -15.81 -37.83 -9.23
C VAL A 221 -14.47 -37.54 -9.91
N GLU A 222 -14.41 -36.47 -10.70
CA GLU A 222 -13.20 -36.07 -11.43
C GLU A 222 -12.01 -35.91 -10.48
N ILE A 223 -10.81 -36.38 -10.90
CA ILE A 223 -9.59 -36.29 -10.11
C ILE A 223 -9.17 -34.82 -9.87
N GLY A 224 -9.65 -33.88 -10.68
CA GLY A 224 -9.45 -32.43 -10.52
C GLY A 224 -10.42 -31.75 -9.53
N SER A 225 -11.52 -32.40 -9.11
CA SER A 225 -12.61 -31.77 -8.34
C SER A 225 -12.16 -31.15 -7.02
N ASN A 226 -12.09 -29.82 -6.93
CA ASN A 226 -11.51 -29.08 -5.81
C ASN A 226 -12.52 -28.24 -5.00
N LEU A 227 -13.74 -28.05 -5.51
CA LEU A 227 -14.71 -27.13 -4.93
C LEU A 227 -16.15 -27.69 -4.96
N LEU A 228 -16.89 -27.48 -3.87
CA LEU A 228 -18.30 -27.78 -3.72
C LEU A 228 -19.13 -26.50 -3.59
N ILE A 229 -20.25 -26.43 -4.31
CA ILE A 229 -21.23 -25.34 -4.20
C ILE A 229 -22.59 -25.94 -3.89
N ALA A 230 -23.22 -25.52 -2.80
CA ALA A 230 -24.59 -25.93 -2.47
C ALA A 230 -25.59 -24.92 -3.04
N PRO A 231 -26.33 -25.25 -4.11
CA PRO A 231 -27.36 -24.36 -4.62
C PRO A 231 -28.60 -24.31 -3.70
N PRO A 232 -29.31 -23.18 -3.66
CA PRO A 232 -30.50 -23.00 -2.81
C PRO A 232 -31.67 -23.90 -3.22
N PHE A 233 -31.67 -24.43 -4.46
CA PHE A 233 -32.67 -25.41 -4.89
C PHE A 233 -32.39 -26.85 -4.43
N GLY A 234 -31.28 -27.09 -3.70
CA GLY A 234 -30.89 -28.39 -3.17
C GLY A 234 -29.91 -29.15 -4.09
N GLY A 235 -29.25 -30.18 -3.54
CA GLY A 235 -28.14 -30.87 -4.21
C GLY A 235 -26.80 -30.14 -4.04
N VAL A 236 -25.80 -30.52 -4.83
CA VAL A 236 -24.45 -29.93 -4.82
C VAL A 236 -23.87 -29.87 -6.23
N LEU A 237 -23.15 -28.81 -6.55
CA LEU A 237 -22.30 -28.70 -7.73
C LEU A 237 -20.87 -29.07 -7.34
N VAL A 238 -20.29 -29.96 -8.11
CA VAL A 238 -18.91 -30.43 -7.97
C VAL A 238 -18.11 -29.83 -9.11
N VAL A 239 -17.19 -28.93 -8.79
CA VAL A 239 -16.40 -28.20 -9.77
C VAL A 239 -15.05 -28.90 -9.93
N GLY A 240 -14.80 -29.44 -11.12
CA GLY A 240 -13.54 -30.05 -11.56
C GLY A 240 -12.67 -29.10 -12.39
N GLU A 241 -11.62 -29.65 -12.99
CA GLU A 241 -10.73 -28.91 -13.89
C GLU A 241 -11.22 -28.93 -15.33
N GLN A 242 -12.03 -29.94 -15.70
CA GLN A 242 -12.59 -30.13 -17.03
C GLN A 242 -14.12 -30.21 -17.04
N VAL A 243 -14.74 -30.57 -15.91
CA VAL A 243 -16.19 -30.77 -15.83
C VAL A 243 -16.78 -30.19 -14.55
N ILE A 244 -17.93 -29.55 -14.65
CA ILE A 244 -18.79 -29.23 -13.50
C ILE A 244 -19.97 -30.18 -13.49
N THR A 245 -20.21 -30.86 -12.37
CA THR A 245 -21.27 -31.87 -12.23
C THR A 245 -22.22 -31.54 -11.08
N TYR A 246 -23.52 -31.49 -11.35
CA TYR A 246 -24.59 -31.38 -10.37
C TYR A 246 -25.01 -32.77 -9.87
N LEU A 247 -25.08 -32.93 -8.55
CA LEU A 247 -25.46 -34.16 -7.86
C LEU A 247 -26.55 -33.89 -6.82
N ASN A 248 -27.59 -34.72 -6.79
CA ASN A 248 -28.67 -34.65 -5.79
C ASN A 248 -29.19 -36.05 -5.38
N GLY A 249 -28.38 -37.08 -5.57
CA GLY A 249 -28.77 -38.49 -5.38
C GLY A 249 -29.58 -39.10 -6.53
N LYS A 250 -29.94 -38.32 -7.57
CA LYS A 250 -30.49 -38.81 -8.84
C LYS A 250 -29.40 -38.83 -9.93
N PHE A 251 -29.80 -38.81 -11.20
CA PHE A 251 -28.87 -38.78 -12.33
C PHE A 251 -28.04 -37.49 -12.32
N PRO A 252 -26.71 -37.58 -12.51
CA PRO A 252 -25.84 -36.43 -12.60
C PRO A 252 -26.12 -35.63 -13.88
N VAL A 253 -26.06 -34.30 -13.77
CA VAL A 253 -26.05 -33.38 -14.92
C VAL A 253 -24.69 -32.72 -14.96
N SER A 254 -24.02 -32.68 -16.12
CA SER A 254 -22.65 -32.17 -16.22
C SER A 254 -22.49 -31.19 -17.39
N VAL A 255 -21.57 -30.24 -17.25
CA VAL A 255 -21.13 -29.31 -18.30
C VAL A 255 -19.60 -29.35 -18.41
N GLN A 256 -19.09 -29.33 -19.64
CA GLN A 256 -17.65 -29.29 -19.91
C GLN A 256 -17.14 -27.85 -19.79
N ILE A 257 -15.94 -27.70 -19.24
CA ILE A 257 -15.25 -26.42 -19.11
C ILE A 257 -13.85 -26.51 -19.74
N PRO A 258 -13.24 -25.39 -20.15
CA PRO A 258 -11.82 -25.36 -20.52
C PRO A 258 -10.96 -25.87 -19.35
N PHE A 259 -9.80 -26.47 -19.65
CA PHE A 259 -8.89 -26.96 -18.61
C PHE A 259 -8.38 -25.79 -17.76
N THR A 260 -8.95 -25.59 -16.58
CA THR A 260 -8.55 -24.56 -15.63
C THR A 260 -8.96 -24.93 -14.21
N THR A 261 -8.31 -24.33 -13.21
CA THR A 261 -8.68 -24.52 -11.81
C THR A 261 -9.52 -23.32 -11.38
N ILE A 262 -10.81 -23.55 -11.12
CA ILE A 262 -11.69 -22.56 -10.52
C ILE A 262 -11.27 -22.36 -9.05
N SER A 263 -10.99 -21.11 -8.68
CA SER A 263 -10.49 -20.74 -7.35
C SER A 263 -11.60 -20.23 -6.42
N CYS A 264 -12.60 -19.55 -6.98
CA CYS A 264 -13.67 -18.91 -6.21
C CYS A 264 -14.96 -18.82 -7.02
N TYR A 265 -16.08 -18.63 -6.31
CA TYR A 265 -17.40 -18.50 -6.91
C TYR A 265 -18.24 -17.48 -6.16
N GLU A 266 -19.28 -17.00 -6.82
CA GLU A 266 -20.33 -16.19 -6.19
C GLU A 266 -21.69 -16.43 -6.83
N MET A 267 -22.73 -16.46 -6.02
CA MET A 267 -24.12 -16.60 -6.48
C MET A 267 -24.68 -15.24 -6.89
N VAL A 268 -25.17 -15.12 -8.13
CA VAL A 268 -25.73 -13.86 -8.65
C VAL A 268 -27.20 -13.73 -8.26
N ASP A 269 -27.98 -14.78 -8.52
CA ASP A 269 -29.41 -14.80 -8.23
C ASP A 269 -29.71 -15.64 -7.01
N LYS A 270 -30.61 -15.14 -6.15
CA LYS A 270 -31.01 -15.82 -4.92
C LYS A 270 -31.67 -17.19 -5.16
N ASP A 271 -32.12 -17.48 -6.38
CA ASP A 271 -32.68 -18.76 -6.77
C ASP A 271 -31.63 -19.79 -7.21
N GLY A 272 -30.35 -19.38 -7.33
CA GLY A 272 -29.26 -20.24 -7.78
C GLY A 272 -29.20 -20.47 -9.30
N SER A 273 -29.91 -19.68 -10.10
CA SER A 273 -29.90 -19.86 -11.57
C SER A 273 -28.60 -19.40 -12.24
N ARG A 274 -27.85 -18.47 -11.61
CA ARG A 274 -26.61 -17.89 -12.13
C ARG A 274 -25.50 -17.86 -11.08
N TYR A 275 -24.32 -18.32 -11.48
CA TYR A 275 -23.09 -18.26 -10.68
C TYR A 275 -21.94 -17.64 -11.47
N LEU A 276 -21.17 -16.78 -10.82
CA LEU A 276 -19.87 -16.33 -11.32
C LEU A 276 -18.79 -17.28 -10.82
N LEU A 277 -17.87 -17.69 -11.70
CA LEU A 277 -16.74 -18.54 -11.37
C LEU A 277 -15.45 -17.83 -11.82
N GLY A 278 -14.55 -17.59 -10.87
CA GLY A 278 -13.22 -17.05 -11.14
C GLY A 278 -12.19 -18.16 -11.16
N ASP A 279 -11.32 -18.15 -12.17
CA ASP A 279 -10.22 -19.11 -12.27
C ASP A 279 -8.88 -18.53 -11.81
N GLN A 280 -7.86 -19.40 -11.72
CA GLN A 280 -6.50 -19.01 -11.36
C GLN A 280 -5.76 -18.18 -12.42
N SER A 281 -6.29 -18.09 -13.64
CA SER A 281 -5.75 -17.27 -14.73
C SER A 281 -6.40 -15.88 -14.80
N GLY A 282 -7.38 -15.60 -13.92
CA GLY A 282 -8.16 -14.36 -13.90
C GLY A 282 -9.26 -14.30 -14.94
N GLN A 283 -9.64 -15.42 -15.56
CA GLN A 283 -10.83 -15.51 -16.39
C GLN A 283 -12.08 -15.62 -15.52
N LEU A 284 -13.11 -14.86 -15.90
CA LEU A 284 -14.41 -14.84 -15.24
C LEU A 284 -15.44 -15.54 -16.11
N TYR A 285 -16.07 -16.57 -15.56
CA TYR A 285 -17.10 -17.36 -16.22
C TYR A 285 -18.47 -17.14 -15.58
N LEU A 286 -19.52 -17.28 -16.37
CA LEU A 286 -20.92 -17.33 -15.92
C LEU A 286 -21.45 -18.75 -16.14
N LEU A 287 -21.80 -19.43 -15.04
CA LEU A 287 -22.53 -20.69 -15.05
C LEU A 287 -24.03 -20.40 -14.95
N LEU A 288 -24.76 -20.84 -15.96
CA LEU A 288 -26.22 -20.75 -16.09
C LEU A 288 -26.84 -22.11 -15.84
N ILE A 289 -27.79 -22.18 -14.90
CA ILE A 289 -28.49 -23.40 -14.53
C ILE A 289 -29.96 -23.26 -14.87
N LYS A 290 -30.45 -24.11 -15.77
CA LYS A 290 -31.84 -24.13 -16.18
C LYS A 290 -32.63 -25.10 -15.31
N LEU A 291 -33.61 -24.57 -14.59
CA LEU A 291 -34.52 -25.34 -13.75
C LEU A 291 -35.83 -25.66 -14.47
N ASP A 292 -36.42 -26.82 -14.17
CA ASP A 292 -37.79 -27.14 -14.56
C ASP A 292 -38.82 -26.45 -13.65
N ASN A 293 -40.11 -26.57 -13.99
CA ASN A 293 -41.20 -26.02 -13.17
C ASN A 293 -41.29 -26.64 -11.76
N GLN A 294 -40.60 -27.75 -11.50
CA GLN A 294 -40.53 -28.45 -10.21
C GLN A 294 -39.23 -28.13 -9.44
N GLY A 295 -38.34 -27.31 -10.00
CA GLY A 295 -37.05 -26.95 -9.40
C GLY A 295 -35.93 -27.99 -9.60
N ASN A 296 -36.07 -28.95 -10.50
CA ASN A 296 -34.97 -29.86 -10.87
C ASN A 296 -34.09 -29.22 -11.96
N VAL A 297 -32.79 -29.49 -11.91
CA VAL A 297 -31.83 -29.07 -12.94
C VAL A 297 -32.05 -29.87 -14.22
N ILE A 298 -32.29 -29.18 -15.33
CA ILE A 298 -32.42 -29.75 -16.67
C ILE A 298 -31.08 -29.72 -17.39
N GLU A 299 -30.44 -28.56 -17.39
CA GLU A 299 -29.31 -28.23 -18.24
C GLU A 299 -28.41 -27.19 -17.57
N MET A 300 -27.11 -27.28 -17.82
CA MET A 300 -26.11 -26.32 -17.37
C MET A 300 -25.32 -25.82 -18.57
N HIS A 301 -25.11 -24.50 -18.63
CA HIS A 301 -24.33 -23.83 -19.67
C HIS A 301 -23.28 -22.94 -19.03
N ILE A 302 -22.09 -22.87 -19.61
CA ILE A 302 -21.02 -21.98 -19.15
C ILE A 302 -20.64 -21.01 -20.26
N GLU A 303 -20.44 -19.74 -19.91
CA GLU A 303 -20.01 -18.70 -20.83
C GLU A 303 -18.82 -17.93 -20.24
N LEU A 304 -17.80 -17.65 -21.06
CA LEU A 304 -16.68 -16.80 -20.66
C LEU A 304 -17.10 -15.33 -20.78
N LEU A 305 -17.05 -14.59 -19.67
CA LEU A 305 -17.41 -13.17 -19.65
C LEU A 305 -16.24 -12.27 -20.06
N GLY A 306 -15.02 -12.62 -19.66
CA GLY A 306 -13.81 -11.84 -19.95
C GLY A 306 -12.71 -12.09 -18.93
N GLU A 307 -11.74 -11.20 -18.88
CA GLU A 307 -10.60 -11.25 -17.95
C GLU A 307 -10.70 -10.15 -16.88
N THR A 308 -10.43 -10.52 -15.62
CA THR A 308 -10.31 -9.64 -14.45
C THR A 308 -8.95 -9.84 -13.80
N SER A 309 -8.63 -9.09 -12.74
CA SER A 309 -7.57 -9.51 -11.80
C SER A 309 -7.81 -10.93 -11.30
N THR A 310 -6.74 -11.65 -10.94
CA THR A 310 -6.84 -13.01 -10.41
C THR A 310 -7.64 -13.01 -9.11
N ALA A 311 -8.86 -13.55 -9.15
CA ALA A 311 -9.81 -13.43 -8.05
C ALA A 311 -9.48 -14.42 -6.92
N SER A 312 -9.31 -13.90 -5.71
CA SER A 312 -9.34 -14.66 -4.46
C SER A 312 -10.76 -14.74 -3.89
N SER A 313 -11.59 -13.73 -4.17
CA SER A 313 -12.99 -13.69 -3.78
C SER A 313 -13.80 -12.86 -4.78
N ILE A 314 -15.05 -13.25 -4.98
CA ILE A 314 -16.00 -12.54 -5.84
C ILE A 314 -17.20 -12.18 -4.96
N SER A 315 -17.72 -10.97 -5.12
CA SER A 315 -18.85 -10.47 -4.36
C SER A 315 -19.79 -9.72 -5.30
N TYR A 316 -20.97 -10.29 -5.56
CA TYR A 316 -21.98 -9.64 -6.38
C TYR A 316 -22.65 -8.55 -5.56
N LEU A 317 -22.67 -7.32 -6.08
CA LEU A 317 -23.18 -6.15 -5.37
C LEU A 317 -24.66 -5.94 -5.70
N ASP A 318 -24.94 -5.36 -6.86
CA ASP A 318 -26.27 -5.18 -7.43
C ASP A 318 -26.15 -4.65 -8.88
N ASN A 319 -27.22 -4.72 -9.65
CA ASN A 319 -27.33 -4.16 -11.00
C ASN A 319 -26.18 -4.59 -11.95
N GLY A 320 -25.67 -5.81 -11.80
CA GLY A 320 -24.54 -6.29 -12.60
C GLY A 320 -23.18 -5.69 -12.22
N VAL A 321 -23.07 -5.02 -11.07
CA VAL A 321 -21.79 -4.59 -10.51
C VAL A 321 -21.25 -5.70 -9.60
N VAL A 322 -19.97 -6.02 -9.77
CA VAL A 322 -19.30 -7.09 -9.04
C VAL A 322 -17.98 -6.57 -8.47
N TYR A 323 -17.71 -6.91 -7.23
CA TYR A 323 -16.40 -6.69 -6.62
C TYR A 323 -15.54 -7.95 -6.80
N ILE A 324 -14.33 -7.74 -7.33
CA ILE A 324 -13.29 -8.76 -7.51
C ILE A 324 -12.19 -8.47 -6.51
N GLY A 325 -12.17 -9.24 -5.42
CA GLY A 325 -11.08 -9.21 -4.46
C GLY A 325 -9.91 -10.05 -4.99
N SER A 326 -8.71 -9.47 -5.00
CA SER A 326 -7.50 -10.18 -5.40
C SER A 326 -6.45 -10.13 -4.29
N SER A 327 -5.84 -11.29 -4.02
CA SER A 327 -4.65 -11.40 -3.16
C SER A 327 -3.34 -11.30 -3.95
N GLN A 328 -3.41 -11.44 -5.28
CA GLN A 328 -2.25 -11.56 -6.18
C GLN A 328 -2.04 -10.33 -7.07
N GLY A 329 -3.02 -9.45 -7.15
CA GLY A 329 -3.03 -8.25 -7.99
C GLY A 329 -3.99 -7.20 -7.45
N ASP A 330 -4.18 -6.11 -8.18
CA ASP A 330 -5.11 -5.05 -7.78
C ASP A 330 -6.54 -5.59 -7.72
N SER A 331 -7.30 -5.21 -6.69
CA SER A 331 -8.72 -5.57 -6.60
C SER A 331 -9.54 -4.63 -7.50
N GLN A 332 -10.68 -5.08 -8.02
CA GLN A 332 -11.43 -4.34 -9.03
C GLN A 332 -12.92 -4.28 -8.69
N VAL A 333 -13.58 -3.20 -9.10
CA VAL A 333 -15.05 -3.16 -9.24
C VAL A 333 -15.35 -3.17 -10.72
N ILE A 334 -16.12 -4.16 -11.15
CA ILE A 334 -16.45 -4.38 -12.55
C ILE A 334 -17.96 -4.27 -12.77
N LYS A 335 -18.34 -3.92 -14.00
CA LYS A 335 -19.71 -3.94 -14.51
C LYS A 335 -19.86 -5.02 -15.56
N LEU A 336 -20.88 -5.85 -15.41
CA LEU A 336 -21.30 -6.82 -16.40
C LEU A 336 -22.23 -6.15 -17.41
N LYS A 337 -21.80 -6.07 -18.66
CA LYS A 337 -22.60 -5.58 -19.80
C LYS A 337 -23.47 -6.72 -20.34
N THR A 338 -24.62 -6.36 -20.89
CA THR A 338 -25.53 -7.32 -21.54
C THR A 338 -25.06 -7.70 -22.94
N GLU A 339 -24.41 -6.77 -23.63
CA GLU A 339 -23.85 -7.00 -24.96
C GLU A 339 -22.32 -7.05 -24.88
N LYS A 340 -21.74 -7.94 -25.68
CA LYS A 340 -20.29 -8.12 -25.78
C LYS A 340 -19.70 -6.90 -26.48
N ASP A 341 -18.66 -6.32 -25.89
CA ASP A 341 -17.93 -5.23 -26.53
C ASP A 341 -17.14 -5.75 -27.74
N THR A 342 -17.43 -5.22 -28.91
CA THR A 342 -16.79 -5.63 -30.17
C THR A 342 -15.29 -5.32 -30.24
N GLN A 343 -14.77 -4.39 -29.43
CA GLN A 343 -13.36 -4.01 -29.45
C GLN A 343 -12.49 -4.89 -28.55
N THR A 344 -13.01 -5.21 -27.35
CA THR A 344 -12.28 -5.97 -26.33
C THR A 344 -12.66 -7.44 -26.29
N ASP A 345 -13.70 -7.83 -27.03
CA ASP A 345 -14.28 -9.17 -27.01
C ASP A 345 -14.67 -9.62 -25.58
N SER A 346 -15.15 -8.68 -24.76
CA SER A 346 -15.44 -8.87 -23.34
C SER A 346 -16.82 -8.32 -22.97
N TYR A 347 -17.45 -8.93 -21.97
CA TYR A 347 -18.68 -8.44 -21.32
C TYR A 347 -18.38 -7.55 -20.11
N LEU A 348 -17.10 -7.27 -19.84
CA LEU A 348 -16.65 -6.62 -18.62
C LEU A 348 -16.24 -5.17 -18.88
N GLU A 349 -16.60 -4.29 -17.96
CA GLU A 349 -16.10 -2.92 -17.88
C GLU A 349 -15.56 -2.69 -16.47
N ILE A 350 -14.30 -2.26 -16.37
CA ILE A 350 -13.67 -1.94 -15.08
C ILE A 350 -14.13 -0.54 -14.67
N LEU A 351 -14.84 -0.44 -13.54
CA LEU A 351 -15.32 0.82 -12.97
C LEU A 351 -14.29 1.45 -12.04
N ASP A 352 -13.61 0.64 -11.23
CA ASP A 352 -12.64 1.12 -10.23
C ASP A 352 -11.57 0.04 -9.94
N THR A 353 -10.38 0.47 -9.52
CA THR A 353 -9.25 -0.40 -9.18
C THR A 353 -8.62 0.02 -7.86
N PHE A 354 -8.47 -0.94 -6.95
CA PHE A 354 -7.87 -0.77 -5.63
C PHE A 354 -6.46 -1.36 -5.61
N GLU A 355 -5.49 -0.51 -5.29
CA GLU A 355 -4.07 -0.86 -5.26
C GLU A 355 -3.77 -2.02 -4.30
N ASN A 356 -3.04 -3.01 -4.82
CA ASN A 356 -2.48 -4.13 -4.08
C ASN A 356 -0.98 -4.25 -4.37
N ILE A 357 -0.18 -4.04 -3.33
CA ILE A 357 1.28 -4.18 -3.38
C ILE A 357 1.70 -5.64 -3.13
N GLY A 358 0.80 -6.44 -2.55
CA GLY A 358 1.02 -7.84 -2.25
C GLY A 358 0.80 -8.75 -3.47
N PRO A 359 1.50 -9.89 -3.54
CA PRO A 359 2.64 -10.27 -2.70
C PRO A 359 3.94 -9.60 -3.11
N ILE A 360 4.70 -9.10 -2.12
CA ILE A 360 6.03 -8.52 -2.34
C ILE A 360 7.07 -9.64 -2.37
N GLN A 361 7.59 -9.96 -3.56
CA GLN A 361 8.53 -11.06 -3.79
C GLN A 361 9.98 -10.70 -3.45
N ASP A 362 10.35 -9.45 -3.68
CA ASP A 362 11.64 -8.84 -3.39
C ASP A 362 11.48 -7.30 -3.42
N PHE A 363 12.41 -6.56 -2.84
CA PHE A 363 12.42 -5.10 -2.91
C PHE A 363 13.82 -4.53 -2.82
N CYS A 364 14.05 -3.34 -3.37
CA CYS A 364 15.25 -2.56 -3.09
C CYS A 364 14.88 -1.18 -2.54
N VAL A 365 15.80 -0.61 -1.77
CA VAL A 365 15.68 0.75 -1.23
C VAL A 365 16.69 1.60 -1.99
N VAL A 366 16.23 2.67 -2.63
CA VAL A 366 17.06 3.55 -3.46
C VAL A 366 16.76 5.00 -3.15
N ASP A 367 17.80 5.82 -3.03
CA ASP A 367 17.69 7.28 -2.92
C ASP A 367 18.19 7.90 -4.24
N LEU A 368 17.31 7.97 -5.24
CA LEU A 368 17.63 8.48 -6.58
C LEU A 368 18.02 9.97 -6.55
N GLU A 369 17.42 10.73 -5.63
CA GLU A 369 17.60 12.18 -5.56
C GLU A 369 18.76 12.59 -4.64
N LYS A 370 19.33 11.63 -3.91
CA LYS A 370 20.41 11.84 -2.92
C LYS A 370 20.02 12.86 -1.84
N GLN A 371 18.72 12.96 -1.56
CA GLN A 371 18.17 13.89 -0.57
C GLN A 371 18.06 13.25 0.82
N GLY A 372 18.48 12.00 0.98
CA GLY A 372 18.26 11.20 2.18
C GLY A 372 16.83 10.67 2.28
N GLN A 373 16.09 10.61 1.16
CA GLN A 373 14.75 10.04 1.10
C GLN A 373 14.79 8.70 0.36
N GLY A 374 14.79 7.61 1.10
CA GLY A 374 14.70 6.28 0.51
C GLY A 374 13.35 6.09 -0.16
N GLN A 375 13.37 5.54 -1.37
CA GLN A 375 12.21 5.03 -2.09
C GLN A 375 12.29 3.51 -2.08
N ILE A 376 11.15 2.84 -1.89
CA ILE A 376 11.08 1.38 -1.94
C ILE A 376 10.54 0.99 -3.31
N ILE A 377 11.29 0.16 -4.04
CA ILE A 377 10.84 -0.44 -5.29
C ILE A 377 10.60 -1.93 -5.01
N THR A 378 9.35 -2.37 -5.14
CA THR A 378 8.94 -3.75 -4.88
C THR A 378 8.69 -4.52 -6.17
N CYS A 379 9.07 -5.80 -6.19
CA CYS A 379 8.54 -6.79 -7.12
C CYS A 379 7.21 -7.30 -6.55
N SER A 380 6.10 -6.86 -7.13
CA SER A 380 4.75 -7.09 -6.61
C SER A 380 3.92 -7.92 -7.58
N GLY A 381 2.94 -8.62 -7.04
CA GLY A 381 1.98 -9.39 -7.82
C GLY A 381 2.49 -10.76 -8.30
N ILE A 382 1.59 -11.54 -8.90
CA ILE A 382 1.88 -12.87 -9.45
C ILE A 382 1.40 -12.93 -10.91
N PHE A 383 2.19 -13.60 -11.75
CA PHE A 383 1.91 -13.87 -13.17
C PHE A 383 1.44 -12.61 -13.92
N LYS A 384 0.22 -12.64 -14.44
CA LYS A 384 -0.33 -11.58 -15.26
C LYS A 384 -0.50 -10.26 -14.52
N ASP A 385 -0.73 -10.34 -13.21
CA ASP A 385 -0.90 -9.20 -12.32
C ASP A 385 0.46 -8.71 -11.75
N GLY A 386 1.57 -9.18 -12.33
CA GLY A 386 2.92 -8.77 -11.97
C GLY A 386 3.20 -7.31 -12.28
N THR A 387 3.71 -6.59 -11.28
CA THR A 387 3.98 -5.15 -11.31
C THR A 387 5.25 -4.82 -10.54
N LEU A 388 5.88 -3.69 -10.85
CA LEU A 388 6.75 -3.01 -9.90
C LEU A 388 5.96 -1.91 -9.20
N ARG A 389 6.08 -1.79 -7.88
CA ARG A 389 5.50 -0.67 -7.13
C ARG A 389 6.61 0.19 -6.55
N ILE A 390 6.47 1.50 -6.70
CA ILE A 390 7.41 2.50 -6.21
C ILE A 390 6.71 3.22 -5.07
N VAL A 391 7.13 2.92 -3.84
CA VAL A 391 6.57 3.48 -2.62
C VAL A 391 7.45 4.62 -2.15
N ARG A 392 6.88 5.82 -2.10
CA ARG A 392 7.54 7.06 -1.68
C ARG A 392 6.75 7.72 -0.55
N ASN A 393 7.44 8.36 0.38
CA ASN A 393 6.79 9.20 1.39
C ASN A 393 6.40 10.54 0.74
N GLY A 394 5.18 11.02 0.99
CA GLY A 394 4.66 12.26 0.40
C GLY A 394 3.50 12.05 -0.58
N ILE A 395 3.05 13.16 -1.16
CA ILE A 395 1.89 13.26 -2.06
C ILE A 395 2.38 13.32 -3.51
N GLY A 396 1.81 12.48 -4.37
CA GLY A 396 2.05 12.54 -5.81
C GLY A 396 1.24 13.62 -6.52
N ILE A 397 1.76 14.03 -7.68
CA ILE A 397 1.03 14.85 -8.67
C ILE A 397 0.89 13.98 -9.91
N ALA A 398 -0.35 13.69 -10.30
CA ALA A 398 -0.65 13.05 -11.59
C ALA A 398 -0.59 14.12 -12.69
N GLU A 399 0.54 14.17 -13.38
CA GLU A 399 0.81 15.08 -14.49
C GLU A 399 -0.07 14.74 -15.70
N GLN A 400 -0.79 15.74 -16.21
CA GLN A 400 -1.67 15.63 -17.38
C GLN A 400 -1.11 16.40 -18.58
N ALA A 401 -0.42 17.52 -18.33
CA ALA A 401 0.24 18.31 -19.38
C ALA A 401 1.47 19.04 -18.83
N SER A 402 2.46 19.30 -19.68
CA SER A 402 3.65 20.06 -19.32
C SER A 402 4.12 20.92 -20.49
N ILE A 403 4.53 22.14 -20.16
CA ILE A 403 4.89 23.19 -21.10
C ILE A 403 6.25 23.77 -20.66
N GLU A 404 7.23 23.80 -21.56
CA GLU A 404 8.55 24.35 -21.25
C GLU A 404 8.51 25.89 -21.28
N LEU A 405 8.40 26.50 -20.11
CA LEU A 405 8.38 27.96 -19.92
C LEU A 405 9.32 28.33 -18.76
N GLN A 406 10.35 29.11 -19.07
CA GLN A 406 11.37 29.50 -18.10
C GLN A 406 11.07 30.86 -17.44
N GLY A 407 11.49 31.02 -16.19
CA GLY A 407 11.50 32.34 -15.53
C GLY A 407 10.14 32.86 -15.08
N ILE A 408 9.18 31.96 -14.84
CA ILE A 408 7.84 32.28 -14.33
C ILE A 408 7.94 32.93 -12.94
N LYS A 409 7.18 34.02 -12.74
CA LYS A 409 7.11 34.80 -11.49
C LYS A 409 5.70 34.86 -10.87
N GLY A 410 4.73 34.16 -11.48
CA GLY A 410 3.37 34.07 -10.98
C GLY A 410 2.45 33.44 -12.01
N ILE A 411 1.47 32.69 -11.53
CA ILE A 411 0.45 32.02 -12.35
C ILE A 411 -0.93 32.19 -11.70
N TRP A 412 -1.94 32.46 -12.51
CA TRP A 412 -3.33 32.61 -12.07
C TRP A 412 -4.30 32.14 -13.16
N SER A 413 -5.38 31.48 -12.76
CA SER A 413 -6.46 31.04 -13.63
C SER A 413 -7.54 32.11 -13.77
N LEU A 414 -8.18 32.16 -14.95
CA LEU A 414 -9.41 32.92 -15.18
C LEU A 414 -10.44 32.08 -15.93
N TYR A 415 -11.69 32.17 -15.52
CA TYR A 415 -12.82 31.60 -16.26
C TYR A 415 -13.41 32.58 -17.28
N ASP A 416 -14.03 32.03 -18.33
CA ASP A 416 -14.65 32.81 -19.40
C ASP A 416 -16.11 33.16 -19.07
N PHE A 417 -16.39 34.47 -18.96
CA PHE A 417 -17.72 34.98 -18.66
C PHE A 417 -18.74 34.79 -19.80
N ASN A 418 -18.31 34.36 -20.99
CA ASN A 418 -19.19 34.07 -22.13
C ASN A 418 -19.74 32.63 -22.14
N GLN A 419 -19.15 31.71 -21.36
CA GLN A 419 -19.57 30.31 -21.27
C GLN A 419 -20.02 29.91 -19.86
N VAL A 420 -20.67 30.82 -19.13
CA VAL A 420 -21.16 30.59 -17.77
C VAL A 420 -22.34 29.61 -17.79
N GLY A 421 -22.18 28.46 -17.13
CA GLY A 421 -23.28 27.54 -16.84
C GLY A 421 -24.25 28.14 -15.82
N SER A 422 -25.48 27.63 -15.74
CA SER A 422 -26.59 28.19 -14.94
C SER A 422 -26.37 28.20 -13.42
N SER A 423 -25.18 27.84 -12.91
CA SER A 423 -24.83 27.84 -11.49
C SER A 423 -23.41 28.38 -11.25
N SER A 424 -23.23 29.16 -10.18
CA SER A 424 -21.96 29.79 -9.78
C SER A 424 -20.84 28.81 -9.43
N HIS A 425 -21.14 27.51 -9.30
CA HIS A 425 -20.19 26.45 -8.96
C HIS A 425 -19.70 25.63 -10.17
N GLN A 426 -20.05 26.03 -11.40
CA GLN A 426 -19.71 25.31 -12.64
C GLN A 426 -19.01 26.22 -13.69
N ASN A 427 -18.33 27.27 -13.26
CA ASN A 427 -17.52 28.08 -14.18
C ASN A 427 -16.17 27.40 -14.37
N ALA A 428 -15.97 26.81 -15.55
CA ALA A 428 -14.69 26.21 -15.92
C ALA A 428 -13.68 27.29 -16.31
N ASP A 429 -12.46 27.15 -15.79
CA ASP A 429 -11.31 27.96 -16.17
C ASP A 429 -10.98 27.75 -17.66
N ARG A 430 -10.61 28.83 -18.34
CA ARG A 430 -10.27 28.82 -19.78
C ARG A 430 -8.96 29.53 -20.07
N TYR A 431 -8.55 30.45 -19.20
CA TYR A 431 -7.32 31.21 -19.36
C TYR A 431 -6.37 30.94 -18.20
N LEU A 432 -5.08 30.87 -18.51
CA LEU A 432 -3.99 30.82 -17.54
C LEU A 432 -3.05 31.99 -17.80
N VAL A 433 -2.98 32.91 -16.86
CA VAL A 433 -2.12 34.10 -16.93
C VAL A 433 -0.77 33.75 -16.29
N VAL A 434 0.30 33.94 -17.05
CA VAL A 434 1.68 33.63 -16.66
C VAL A 434 2.49 34.92 -16.66
N SER A 435 3.02 35.33 -15.50
CA SER A 435 3.84 36.54 -15.38
C SER A 435 5.32 36.23 -15.43
N PHE A 436 6.06 37.08 -16.12
CA PHE A 436 7.52 37.13 -16.18
C PHE A 436 8.03 38.45 -15.57
N LEU A 437 9.35 38.62 -15.48
CA LEU A 437 9.95 39.86 -14.95
C LEU A 437 9.56 41.12 -15.73
N THR A 438 9.40 41.01 -17.04
CA THR A 438 9.20 42.15 -17.95
C THR A 438 7.96 42.03 -18.82
N SER A 439 7.14 41.00 -18.66
CA SER A 439 5.93 40.80 -19.46
C SER A 439 4.93 39.87 -18.75
N THR A 440 3.70 39.87 -19.24
CA THR A 440 2.66 38.92 -18.85
C THR A 440 2.11 38.26 -20.11
N LYS A 441 1.93 36.93 -20.07
CA LYS A 441 1.30 36.15 -21.15
C LYS A 441 -0.01 35.55 -20.68
N ILE A 442 -0.95 35.35 -21.60
CA ILE A 442 -2.23 34.72 -21.33
C ILE A 442 -2.38 33.52 -22.26
N LEU A 443 -2.49 32.33 -21.68
CA LEU A 443 -2.68 31.07 -22.38
C LEU A 443 -4.17 30.73 -22.36
N GLN A 444 -4.78 30.53 -23.52
CA GLN A 444 -6.15 30.07 -23.69
C GLN A 444 -6.15 28.55 -23.91
N PHE A 445 -7.06 27.85 -23.23
CA PHE A 445 -7.25 26.40 -23.35
C PHE A 445 -8.54 26.10 -24.12
N ASP A 446 -8.38 25.52 -25.31
CA ASP A 446 -9.45 25.13 -26.22
C ASP A 446 -9.43 23.61 -26.41
N GLY A 447 -9.97 22.91 -25.42
CA GLY A 447 -9.80 21.46 -25.36
C GLY A 447 -8.40 21.13 -24.85
N GLU A 448 -7.66 20.33 -25.62
CA GLU A 448 -6.24 20.01 -25.37
C GLU A 448 -5.28 21.02 -26.02
N GLU A 449 -5.77 21.88 -26.92
CA GLU A 449 -4.94 22.89 -27.58
C GLU A 449 -4.73 24.12 -26.68
N ILE A 450 -3.50 24.62 -26.69
CA ILE A 450 -3.05 25.75 -25.88
C ILE A 450 -2.54 26.85 -26.82
N GLU A 451 -3.19 28.01 -26.79
CA GLU A 451 -2.84 29.16 -27.62
C GLU A 451 -2.53 30.41 -26.78
N GLU A 452 -1.55 31.21 -27.21
CA GLU A 452 -1.28 32.52 -26.61
C GLU A 452 -2.28 33.55 -27.16
N LYS A 453 -2.98 34.27 -26.28
CA LYS A 453 -3.98 35.28 -26.66
C LYS A 453 -3.71 36.64 -26.05
N GLU A 454 -3.98 37.68 -26.82
CA GLU A 454 -3.98 39.06 -26.33
C GLU A 454 -5.35 39.42 -25.73
N TYR A 455 -5.34 39.98 -24.51
CA TYR A 455 -6.52 40.44 -23.80
C TYR A 455 -6.48 41.96 -23.71
N ILE A 456 -7.36 42.67 -24.44
CA ILE A 456 -7.22 44.11 -24.74
C ILE A 456 -7.08 44.99 -23.48
N GLY A 457 -7.82 44.67 -22.41
CA GLY A 457 -7.79 45.40 -21.15
C GLY A 457 -6.58 45.11 -20.26
N PHE A 458 -5.77 44.09 -20.56
CA PHE A 458 -4.61 43.71 -19.76
C PHE A 458 -3.36 44.50 -20.18
N ASP A 459 -2.56 44.90 -19.20
CA ASP A 459 -1.19 45.37 -19.41
C ASP A 459 -0.24 44.16 -19.50
N LEU A 460 0.06 43.75 -20.73
CA LEU A 460 0.98 42.63 -21.01
C LEU A 460 2.46 43.04 -20.95
N SER A 461 2.75 44.35 -20.89
CA SER A 461 4.11 44.89 -20.94
C SER A 461 4.81 44.98 -19.58
N ASN A 462 4.09 44.69 -18.50
CA ASN A 462 4.59 44.75 -17.13
C ASN A 462 4.38 43.43 -16.41
N GLN A 463 5.16 43.23 -15.34
CA GLN A 463 4.98 42.10 -14.42
C GLN A 463 3.63 42.22 -13.69
N THR A 464 2.79 41.21 -13.84
CA THR A 464 1.57 41.04 -13.05
C THR A 464 1.93 40.45 -11.69
N ILE A 465 1.43 41.08 -10.62
CA ILE A 465 1.60 40.63 -9.23
C ILE A 465 0.40 39.78 -8.81
N TYR A 466 -0.79 40.09 -9.34
CA TYR A 466 -2.00 39.30 -9.14
C TYR A 466 -2.99 39.54 -10.28
N CYS A 467 -3.74 38.51 -10.67
CA CYS A 467 -4.96 38.68 -11.43
C CYS A 467 -6.02 37.63 -11.02
N GLY A 468 -7.28 37.91 -11.31
CA GLY A 468 -8.38 37.03 -10.95
C GLY A 468 -9.74 37.57 -11.36
N ASN A 469 -10.75 36.70 -11.39
CA ASN A 469 -12.13 37.10 -11.57
C ASN A 469 -12.71 37.67 -10.27
N ILE A 470 -13.44 38.78 -10.36
CA ILE A 470 -14.09 39.46 -9.24
C ILE A 470 -15.55 39.77 -9.60
N GLY A 471 -16.52 39.31 -8.79
CA GLY A 471 -17.94 39.69 -8.91
C GLY A 471 -18.57 39.47 -10.30
N ASP A 472 -19.61 40.25 -10.61
CA ASP A 472 -20.37 40.14 -11.87
C ASP A 472 -19.63 40.73 -13.08
N HIS A 473 -18.95 39.84 -13.81
CA HIS A 473 -18.27 40.11 -15.09
C HIS A 473 -17.10 41.09 -14.99
N VAL A 474 -16.32 41.06 -13.90
CA VAL A 474 -15.12 41.89 -13.77
C VAL A 474 -13.89 40.99 -13.57
N VAL A 475 -12.79 41.37 -14.20
CA VAL A 475 -11.46 40.80 -13.99
C VAL A 475 -10.58 41.89 -13.41
N ILE A 476 -9.74 41.55 -12.44
CA ILE A 476 -8.73 42.45 -11.91
C ILE A 476 -7.35 42.03 -12.40
N GLN A 477 -6.52 43.02 -12.74
CA GLN A 477 -5.09 42.84 -12.92
C GLN A 477 -4.36 43.86 -12.04
N ILE A 478 -3.40 43.40 -11.25
CA ILE A 478 -2.54 44.24 -10.42
C ILE A 478 -1.12 44.08 -10.96
N THR A 479 -0.54 45.15 -11.49
CA THR A 479 0.85 45.18 -11.95
C THR A 479 1.69 46.05 -11.02
N ARG A 480 3.00 46.13 -11.27
CA ARG A 480 3.85 47.09 -10.54
C ARG A 480 3.41 48.54 -10.69
N ASN A 481 2.69 48.90 -11.76
CA ASN A 481 2.34 50.28 -12.08
C ASN A 481 0.96 50.71 -11.55
N GLY A 482 0.09 49.76 -11.20
CA GLY A 482 -1.28 50.06 -10.82
C GLY A 482 -2.21 48.86 -10.77
N VAL A 483 -3.46 49.15 -10.41
CA VAL A 483 -4.58 48.21 -10.38
C VAL A 483 -5.52 48.55 -11.52
N TYR A 484 -5.91 47.55 -12.30
CA TYR A 484 -6.76 47.68 -13.47
C TYR A 484 -8.00 46.79 -13.29
N LEU A 485 -9.18 47.39 -13.36
CA LEU A 485 -10.45 46.66 -13.45
C LEU A 485 -10.84 46.54 -14.92
N ILE A 486 -11.23 45.35 -15.33
CA ILE A 486 -11.44 44.99 -16.73
C ILE A 486 -12.81 44.31 -16.84
N ASP A 487 -13.58 44.64 -17.88
CA ASP A 487 -14.83 43.96 -18.17
C ASP A 487 -14.52 42.57 -18.72
N GLY A 488 -15.01 41.53 -18.04
CA GLY A 488 -14.72 40.15 -18.38
C GLY A 488 -15.34 39.67 -19.70
N LYS A 489 -16.38 40.34 -20.21
CA LYS A 489 -17.04 40.00 -21.48
C LYS A 489 -16.51 40.85 -22.63
N ALA A 490 -16.48 42.17 -22.44
CA ALA A 490 -16.01 43.10 -23.47
C ALA A 490 -14.48 43.16 -23.56
N GLN A 491 -13.77 42.64 -22.55
CA GLN A 491 -12.32 42.66 -22.43
C GLN A 491 -11.71 44.06 -22.45
N GLN A 492 -12.47 45.08 -22.03
CA GLN A 492 -12.05 46.47 -22.00
C GLN A 492 -11.78 46.96 -20.58
N LEU A 493 -10.87 47.92 -20.45
CA LEU A 493 -10.57 48.56 -19.17
C LEU A 493 -11.79 49.37 -18.67
N LEU A 494 -12.20 49.11 -17.44
CA LEU A 494 -13.31 49.80 -16.76
C LEU A 494 -12.80 50.96 -15.89
N ASP A 495 -11.77 50.71 -15.08
CA ASP A 495 -11.21 51.69 -14.16
C ASP A 495 -9.75 51.35 -13.86
N GLN A 496 -8.98 52.35 -13.43
CA GLN A 496 -7.59 52.18 -13.04
C GLN A 496 -7.25 53.00 -11.80
N TRP A 497 -6.40 52.42 -10.94
CA TRP A 497 -5.82 53.10 -9.80
C TRP A 497 -4.30 53.00 -9.86
N LYS A 498 -3.61 54.07 -9.51
CA LYS A 498 -2.15 54.13 -9.45
C LYS A 498 -1.71 54.70 -8.10
N PRO A 499 -0.62 54.19 -7.50
CA PRO A 499 -0.12 54.70 -6.23
C PRO A 499 0.38 56.14 -6.37
N SER A 500 0.12 56.97 -5.35
CA SER A 500 0.56 58.37 -5.30
C SER A 500 1.96 58.56 -4.67
N THR A 501 2.76 57.49 -4.59
CA THR A 501 4.08 57.47 -3.92
C THR A 501 5.23 57.95 -4.80
N ALA A 502 6.34 58.36 -4.18
CA ALA A 502 7.57 58.79 -4.89
C ALA A 502 8.25 57.66 -5.70
N SER A 503 8.09 56.40 -5.27
CA SER A 503 8.57 55.21 -6.01
C SER A 503 7.60 54.80 -7.12
N GLY A 504 6.30 55.07 -6.97
CA GLY A 504 5.24 54.75 -7.92
C GLY A 504 5.03 53.25 -8.20
N GLN A 505 5.72 52.35 -7.48
CA GLN A 505 5.69 50.91 -7.73
C GLN A 505 5.00 50.13 -6.62
N ILE A 506 4.13 49.20 -6.99
CA ILE A 506 3.49 48.22 -6.10
C ILE A 506 4.43 47.03 -5.95
N ASN A 507 4.72 46.63 -4.72
CA ASN A 507 5.60 45.51 -4.41
C ASN A 507 4.81 44.24 -4.06
N LEU A 508 3.72 44.39 -3.31
CA LEU A 508 2.95 43.28 -2.74
C LEU A 508 1.46 43.60 -2.81
N THR A 509 0.64 42.55 -2.92
CA THR A 509 -0.81 42.65 -2.93
C THR A 509 -1.47 41.44 -2.28
N SER A 510 -2.60 41.65 -1.63
CA SER A 510 -3.54 40.60 -1.19
C SER A 510 -4.95 41.13 -1.31
N ARG A 511 -5.92 40.23 -1.41
CA ARG A 511 -7.29 40.57 -1.74
C ARG A 511 -8.29 39.61 -1.13
N ASN A 512 -9.56 39.99 -1.20
CA ASN A 512 -10.71 39.10 -1.16
C ASN A 512 -11.66 39.39 -2.35
N SER A 513 -12.97 39.15 -2.21
CA SER A 513 -13.94 39.38 -3.29
C SER A 513 -14.14 40.86 -3.62
N ASN A 514 -13.97 41.79 -2.67
CA ASN A 514 -14.25 43.22 -2.87
C ASN A 514 -13.20 44.15 -2.26
N GLN A 515 -12.27 43.65 -1.46
CA GLN A 515 -11.21 44.41 -0.81
C GLN A 515 -9.85 44.05 -1.40
N ILE A 516 -8.99 45.06 -1.51
CA ILE A 516 -7.62 44.95 -2.01
C ILE A 516 -6.70 45.67 -1.01
N LEU A 517 -5.59 45.02 -0.68
CA LEU A 517 -4.54 45.54 0.17
C LEU A 517 -3.24 45.56 -0.63
N LEU A 518 -2.59 46.73 -0.72
CA LEU A 518 -1.39 46.94 -1.52
C LEU A 518 -0.28 47.55 -0.67
N ALA A 519 0.96 47.15 -0.92
CA ALA A 519 2.13 47.79 -0.34
C ALA A 519 3.04 48.42 -1.40
N SER A 520 3.50 49.63 -1.13
CA SER A 520 4.55 50.34 -1.85
C SER A 520 5.62 50.78 -0.84
N GLY A 521 6.69 49.99 -0.72
CA GLY A 521 7.69 50.15 0.35
C GLY A 521 7.09 49.95 1.75
N ASN A 522 7.07 51.01 2.57
CA ASN A 522 6.46 51.03 3.90
C ASN A 522 5.02 51.59 3.92
N GLN A 523 4.48 52.06 2.79
CA GLN A 523 3.10 52.55 2.71
C GLN A 523 2.12 51.43 2.36
N LEU A 524 1.06 51.30 3.15
CA LEU A 524 -0.01 50.33 3.01
C LEU A 524 -1.29 51.03 2.53
N PHE A 525 -1.85 50.59 1.42
CA PHE A 525 -3.08 51.11 0.82
C PHE A 525 -4.20 50.08 0.93
N TYR A 526 -5.35 50.52 1.43
CA TYR A 526 -6.56 49.71 1.46
C TYR A 526 -7.60 50.28 0.48
N LEU A 527 -7.96 49.46 -0.50
CA LEU A 527 -8.90 49.79 -1.57
C LEU A 527 -10.12 48.87 -1.50
N GLU A 528 -11.28 49.39 -1.91
CA GLU A 528 -12.49 48.61 -2.11
C GLU A 528 -13.02 48.79 -3.53
N ILE A 529 -13.55 47.70 -4.09
CA ILE A 529 -14.23 47.69 -5.36
C ILE A 529 -15.71 47.96 -5.09
N GLN A 530 -16.18 49.14 -5.47
CA GLN A 530 -17.57 49.56 -5.31
C GLN A 530 -18.12 49.98 -6.67
N GLN A 531 -19.23 49.38 -7.11
CA GLN A 531 -19.90 49.70 -8.39
C GLN A 531 -18.95 49.68 -9.61
N LYS A 532 -18.08 48.66 -9.70
CA LYS A 532 -17.05 48.51 -10.75
C LYS A 532 -16.01 49.64 -10.80
N LYS A 533 -15.84 50.39 -9.72
CA LYS A 533 -14.78 51.41 -9.55
C LYS A 533 -13.90 51.08 -8.36
N ILE A 534 -12.64 51.50 -8.44
CA ILE A 534 -11.64 51.31 -7.39
C ILE A 534 -11.66 52.54 -6.49
N LYS A 535 -12.00 52.35 -5.21
CA LYS A 535 -12.02 53.43 -4.21
C LYS A 535 -10.95 53.19 -3.16
N GLN A 536 -10.06 54.17 -2.98
CA GLN A 536 -9.12 54.18 -1.86
C GLN A 536 -9.82 54.60 -0.57
N ILE A 537 -9.79 53.72 0.44
CA ILE A 537 -10.48 53.92 1.72
C ILE A 537 -9.53 54.48 2.77
N SER A 538 -8.35 53.86 2.94
CA SER A 538 -7.37 54.29 3.93
C SER A 538 -5.93 54.04 3.46
N THR A 539 -5.00 54.75 4.10
CA THR A 539 -3.56 54.63 3.84
C THR A 539 -2.82 54.84 5.15
N VAL A 540 -1.88 53.95 5.46
CA VAL A 540 -1.06 54.00 6.67
C VAL A 540 0.41 53.78 6.30
N GLU A 541 1.30 54.54 6.94
CA GLU A 541 2.74 54.33 6.84
C GLU A 541 3.19 53.43 7.98
N MET A 542 3.75 52.27 7.63
CA MET A 542 4.28 51.32 8.59
C MET A 542 5.68 51.76 9.07
N PRO A 543 6.11 51.35 10.28
CA PRO A 543 7.42 51.73 10.81
C PRO A 543 8.61 51.27 9.96
N PHE A 544 8.45 50.18 9.22
CA PHE A 544 9.46 49.55 8.38
C PHE A 544 8.85 49.08 7.06
N GLU A 545 9.68 48.70 6.10
CA GLU A 545 9.22 48.12 4.83
C GLU A 545 8.41 46.84 5.05
N ILE A 546 7.40 46.66 4.20
CA ILE A 546 6.48 45.53 4.26
C ILE A 546 7.05 44.37 3.45
N SER A 547 7.07 43.16 4.04
CA SER A 547 7.66 41.96 3.43
C SER A 547 6.63 40.98 2.87
N CYS A 548 5.46 40.86 3.51
CA CYS A 548 4.35 40.02 3.07
C CYS A 548 3.03 40.55 3.66
N LEU A 549 1.90 40.20 3.03
CA LEU A 549 0.58 40.64 3.47
C LEU A 549 -0.54 39.66 3.07
N ASP A 550 -1.59 39.56 3.89
CA ASP A 550 -2.78 38.77 3.60
C ASP A 550 -4.09 39.43 4.08
N LEU A 551 -5.12 39.37 3.25
CA LEU A 551 -6.45 39.98 3.41
C LEU A 551 -7.58 38.96 3.27
N SER A 552 -7.28 37.70 3.53
CA SER A 552 -8.24 36.63 3.30
C SER A 552 -9.38 36.66 4.32
N SER A 553 -10.62 36.45 3.86
CA SER A 553 -11.78 36.35 4.72
C SER A 553 -11.89 34.97 5.38
N PHE A 554 -12.52 34.92 6.56
CA PHE A 554 -12.86 33.67 7.25
C PHE A 554 -14.18 33.09 6.72
N GLU A 555 -14.40 31.79 6.94
CA GLU A 555 -15.59 31.10 6.42
C GLU A 555 -16.90 31.80 6.82
N GLY A 556 -17.76 32.03 5.83
CA GLY A 556 -19.06 32.67 6.00
C GLY A 556 -19.06 34.21 5.97
N GLN A 557 -17.91 34.86 5.78
CA GLN A 557 -17.81 36.32 5.64
C GLN A 557 -17.32 36.74 4.25
N GLU A 558 -18.02 37.68 3.61
CA GLU A 558 -17.60 38.24 2.31
C GLU A 558 -16.46 39.26 2.45
N GLN A 559 -16.41 39.97 3.57
CA GLN A 559 -15.40 40.97 3.87
C GLN A 559 -14.50 40.51 5.01
N SER A 560 -13.21 40.81 4.91
CA SER A 560 -12.30 40.60 6.03
C SER A 560 -12.37 41.78 7.00
N GLN A 561 -12.34 41.48 8.30
CA GLN A 561 -12.20 42.49 9.36
C GLN A 561 -10.73 42.70 9.78
N LEU A 562 -9.85 41.78 9.39
CA LEU A 562 -8.45 41.74 9.78
C LEU A 562 -7.55 41.57 8.55
N CYS A 563 -6.36 42.13 8.61
CA CYS A 563 -5.28 41.79 7.69
C CYS A 563 -3.99 41.50 8.45
N ALA A 564 -3.18 40.60 7.90
CA ALA A 564 -1.86 40.29 8.43
C ALA A 564 -0.78 40.98 7.59
N VAL A 565 0.24 41.54 8.24
CA VAL A 565 1.35 42.25 7.60
C VAL A 565 2.67 41.82 8.25
N GLY A 566 3.63 41.39 7.43
CA GLY A 566 5.02 41.11 7.85
C GLY A 566 5.94 42.30 7.56
N LEU A 567 6.90 42.58 8.45
CA LEU A 567 7.85 43.70 8.33
C LEU A 567 9.32 43.22 8.30
N TRP A 568 10.18 43.98 7.63
CA TRP A 568 11.60 43.63 7.43
C TRP A 568 12.45 43.77 8.70
N THR A 569 12.57 44.99 9.24
CA THR A 569 13.63 45.34 10.21
C THR A 569 13.43 44.76 11.60
N ASP A 570 12.18 44.74 12.09
CA ASP A 570 11.87 44.17 13.41
C ASP A 570 11.35 42.73 13.35
N ILE A 571 11.35 42.13 12.15
CA ILE A 571 10.97 40.74 11.86
C ILE A 571 9.72 40.35 12.64
N SER A 572 8.66 41.11 12.39
CA SER A 572 7.39 40.98 13.09
C SER A 572 6.25 40.68 12.12
N VAL A 573 5.27 39.94 12.63
CA VAL A 573 3.96 39.80 11.99
C VAL A 573 2.96 40.57 12.83
N ARG A 574 2.18 41.41 12.16
CA ARG A 574 1.21 42.29 12.80
C ARG A 574 -0.19 42.04 12.23
N LEU A 575 -1.18 42.03 13.10
CA LEU A 575 -2.59 42.02 12.73
C LEU A 575 -3.14 43.43 12.81
N LEU A 576 -3.71 43.91 11.71
CA LEU A 576 -4.35 45.22 11.64
C LEU A 576 -5.86 45.06 11.45
N ARG A 577 -6.64 45.95 12.07
CA ARG A 577 -8.10 46.01 11.94
C ARG A 577 -8.52 46.91 10.79
N LEU A 578 -9.42 46.43 9.96
CA LEU A 578 -10.02 47.18 8.85
C LEU A 578 -11.29 47.91 9.32
N PRO A 579 -11.63 49.07 8.72
CA PRO A 579 -10.95 49.75 7.61
C PRO A 579 -9.82 50.72 8.00
N GLN A 580 -9.63 51.05 9.29
CA GLN A 580 -8.69 52.08 9.74
C GLN A 580 -7.21 51.66 9.69
N LEU A 581 -6.92 50.36 9.52
CA LEU A 581 -5.58 49.77 9.57
C LEU A 581 -4.89 49.98 10.94
N GLU A 582 -5.66 49.92 12.02
CA GLU A 582 -5.14 50.01 13.40
C GLU A 582 -4.47 48.70 13.82
N GLU A 583 -3.28 48.77 14.40
CA GLU A 583 -2.55 47.61 14.90
C GLU A 583 -3.21 47.03 16.16
N VAL A 584 -3.58 45.75 16.11
CA VAL A 584 -4.23 45.03 17.21
C VAL A 584 -3.30 44.04 17.89
N CYS A 585 -2.44 43.38 17.12
CA CYS A 585 -1.50 42.40 17.63
C CYS A 585 -0.16 42.54 16.91
N LYS A 586 0.92 42.40 17.66
CA LYS A 586 2.30 42.36 17.18
C LYS A 586 2.99 41.14 17.76
N GLU A 587 3.46 40.26 16.88
CA GLU A 587 4.24 39.08 17.26
C GLU A 587 5.64 39.20 16.66
N ILE A 588 6.67 39.06 17.50
CA ILE A 588 8.07 39.13 17.08
C ILE A 588 8.56 37.70 16.78
N LEU A 589 8.90 37.44 15.53
CA LEU A 589 9.37 36.12 15.09
C LEU A 589 10.82 35.87 15.51
N GLY A 590 11.63 36.93 15.58
CA GLY A 590 13.04 36.86 15.98
C GLY A 590 13.97 36.29 14.89
N GLY A 591 15.28 36.48 15.08
CA GLY A 591 16.32 36.11 14.10
C GLY A 591 16.81 37.31 13.30
N GLU A 592 17.43 37.04 12.15
CA GLU A 592 17.90 38.07 11.19
C GLU A 592 17.18 37.96 9.83
N ILE A 593 16.32 36.96 9.66
CA ILE A 593 15.74 36.59 8.37
C ILE A 593 14.28 37.03 8.30
N ILE A 594 13.96 37.77 7.24
CA ILE A 594 12.66 38.44 7.08
C ILE A 594 11.51 37.46 6.76
N PRO A 595 10.26 37.81 7.12
CA PRO A 595 9.07 37.07 6.68
C PRO A 595 8.86 37.19 5.16
N ARG A 596 8.44 36.11 4.49
CA ARG A 596 8.26 36.09 3.02
C ARG A 596 6.82 35.85 2.56
N SER A 597 6.05 35.07 3.30
CA SER A 597 4.64 34.82 2.99
C SER A 597 3.85 34.74 4.29
N VAL A 598 2.63 35.27 4.30
CA VAL A 598 1.70 35.17 5.43
C VAL A 598 0.33 34.78 4.91
N VAL A 599 -0.38 33.92 5.65
CA VAL A 599 -1.70 33.41 5.27
C VAL A 599 -2.59 33.27 6.51
N LEU A 600 -3.79 33.85 6.45
CA LEU A 600 -4.90 33.69 7.40
C LEU A 600 -5.92 32.69 6.84
N LEU A 601 -6.24 31.61 7.55
CA LEU A 601 -7.15 30.60 7.00
C LEU A 601 -7.91 29.86 8.10
N THR A 602 -9.11 29.37 7.76
CA THR A 602 -9.90 28.48 8.62
C THR A 602 -9.74 27.04 8.13
N MET A 603 -9.37 26.12 9.03
CA MET A 603 -9.41 24.67 8.81
C MET A 603 -10.23 24.03 9.91
N GLU A 604 -11.20 23.16 9.56
CA GLU A 604 -12.04 22.43 10.51
C GLU A 604 -12.62 23.31 11.65
N GLN A 605 -13.16 24.49 11.29
CA GLN A 605 -13.73 25.48 12.21
C GLN A 605 -12.74 26.13 13.20
N GLN A 606 -11.43 26.01 12.97
CA GLN A 606 -10.39 26.71 13.72
C GLN A 606 -9.62 27.67 12.80
N HIS A 607 -9.23 28.83 13.33
CA HIS A 607 -8.55 29.87 12.57
C HIS A 607 -7.05 29.85 12.86
N TYR A 608 -6.27 30.00 11.80
CA TYR A 608 -4.81 29.90 11.84
C TYR A 608 -4.15 31.07 11.13
N LEU A 609 -2.97 31.44 11.62
CA LEU A 609 -2.02 32.30 10.92
C LEU A 609 -0.75 31.49 10.64
N PHE A 610 -0.39 31.41 9.37
CA PHE A 610 0.87 30.85 8.92
C PHE A 610 1.79 31.96 8.43
N CYS A 611 3.05 31.94 8.82
CA CYS A 611 4.05 32.89 8.37
C CYS A 611 5.36 32.20 8.03
N SER A 612 5.81 32.27 6.79
CA SER A 612 7.11 31.75 6.36
C SER A 612 8.20 32.80 6.43
N LEU A 613 9.43 32.36 6.66
CA LEU A 613 10.65 33.15 6.59
C LEU A 613 11.42 32.88 5.28
N GLY A 614 12.44 33.69 5.02
CA GLY A 614 13.31 33.58 3.84
C GLY A 614 14.26 32.38 3.80
N ASP A 615 14.40 31.64 4.90
CA ASP A 615 15.32 30.51 5.08
C ASP A 615 14.61 29.16 5.15
N GLY A 616 13.34 29.11 4.71
CA GLY A 616 12.55 27.88 4.70
C GLY A 616 11.95 27.49 6.05
N HIS A 617 12.00 28.37 7.06
CA HIS A 617 11.19 28.19 8.28
C HIS A 617 9.75 28.64 8.09
N LEU A 618 8.83 27.94 8.76
CA LEU A 618 7.41 28.25 8.84
C LEU A 618 6.98 28.37 10.30
N PHE A 619 6.31 29.47 10.63
CA PHE A 619 5.59 29.63 11.88
C PHE A 619 4.10 29.35 11.68
N ASN A 620 3.50 28.68 12.65
CA ASN A 620 2.07 28.43 12.76
C ASN A 620 1.57 28.98 14.10
N PHE A 621 0.45 29.70 14.06
CA PHE A 621 -0.25 30.23 15.23
C PHE A 621 -1.74 29.91 15.13
N SER A 622 -2.35 29.57 16.27
CA SER A 622 -3.80 29.56 16.44
C SER A 622 -4.30 30.99 16.63
N LEU A 623 -5.25 31.43 15.81
CA LEU A 623 -5.81 32.77 15.85
C LEU A 623 -7.18 32.73 16.55
N ASN A 624 -7.34 33.52 17.61
CA ASN A 624 -8.65 33.75 18.20
C ASN A 624 -9.24 35.06 17.67
N ILE A 625 -10.35 34.94 16.92
CA ILE A 625 -11.00 36.08 16.26
C ILE A 625 -11.61 37.06 17.27
N ASN A 626 -12.04 36.60 18.46
CA ASN A 626 -12.76 37.44 19.41
C ASN A 626 -11.85 38.42 20.15
N ASN A 627 -10.63 37.99 20.49
CA ASN A 627 -9.65 38.81 21.20
C ASN A 627 -8.49 39.28 20.29
N HIS A 628 -8.45 38.82 19.03
CA HIS A 628 -7.43 39.13 18.04
C HIS A 628 -6.00 38.78 18.48
N THR A 629 -5.82 37.75 19.30
CA THR A 629 -4.50 37.31 19.75
C THR A 629 -4.05 36.02 19.08
N LEU A 630 -2.73 35.89 18.92
CA LEU A 630 -2.06 34.68 18.41
C LEU A 630 -1.63 33.80 19.59
N HIS A 631 -1.90 32.50 19.50
CA HIS A 631 -1.55 31.48 20.48
C HIS A 631 -0.83 30.31 19.81
N ASP A 632 -0.29 29.39 20.62
CA ASP A 632 0.30 28.13 20.17
C ASP A 632 1.36 28.26 19.07
N ARG A 633 2.30 29.19 19.27
CA ARG A 633 3.44 29.41 18.37
C ARG A 633 4.22 28.12 18.15
N LYS A 634 4.20 27.61 16.92
CA LYS A 634 5.01 26.46 16.46
C LYS A 634 5.94 26.91 15.35
N LYS A 635 7.20 26.46 15.39
CA LYS A 635 8.21 26.70 14.35
C LYS A 635 8.57 25.36 13.70
N LEU A 636 8.55 25.31 12.38
CA LEU A 636 8.92 24.15 11.56
C LEU A 636 9.90 24.59 10.47
N THR A 637 10.65 23.65 9.91
CA THR A 637 11.53 23.88 8.75
C THR A 637 11.03 23.01 7.62
N LEU A 638 10.57 23.62 6.53
CA LEU A 638 10.06 22.86 5.37
C LEU A 638 11.10 22.73 4.27
N GLY A 639 12.02 23.69 4.15
CA GLY A 639 13.07 23.71 3.14
C GLY A 639 14.21 24.65 3.51
N THR A 640 15.03 25.03 2.53
CA THR A 640 16.10 26.03 2.68
C THR A 640 15.82 27.32 1.91
N GLN A 641 14.92 27.24 0.92
CA GLN A 641 14.49 28.38 0.11
C GLN A 641 13.28 29.11 0.73
N PRO A 642 13.02 30.37 0.34
CA PRO A 642 11.86 31.11 0.81
C PRO A 642 10.55 30.44 0.37
N ILE A 643 9.64 30.22 1.33
CA ILE A 643 8.38 29.52 1.09
C ILE A 643 7.28 30.51 0.70
N ILE A 644 6.59 30.24 -0.40
CA ILE A 644 5.37 30.94 -0.82
C ILE A 644 4.16 30.09 -0.44
N LEU A 645 3.22 30.65 0.32
CA LEU A 645 2.03 29.94 0.79
C LEU A 645 0.83 30.29 -0.09
N GLN A 646 0.27 29.29 -0.77
CA GLN A 646 -0.90 29.45 -1.63
C GLN A 646 -2.07 28.60 -1.15
N LYS A 647 -3.28 29.18 -1.12
CA LYS A 647 -4.48 28.44 -0.74
C LYS A 647 -5.05 27.68 -1.93
N PHE A 648 -5.55 26.48 -1.67
CA PHE A 648 -6.33 25.73 -2.64
C PHE A 648 -7.40 24.90 -1.94
N GLN A 649 -8.51 24.64 -2.62
CA GLN A 649 -9.61 23.83 -2.10
C GLN A 649 -9.55 22.44 -2.73
N LYS A 650 -9.70 21.39 -1.91
CA LYS A 650 -9.84 20.01 -2.38
C LYS A 650 -10.89 19.31 -1.56
N ASN A 651 -11.83 18.58 -2.20
CA ASN A 651 -12.91 17.85 -1.52
C ASN A 651 -13.67 18.68 -0.46
N GLN A 652 -13.96 19.95 -0.79
CA GLN A 652 -14.60 20.93 0.10
C GLN A 652 -13.77 21.40 1.31
N SER A 653 -12.54 20.90 1.52
CA SER A 653 -11.63 21.42 2.55
C SER A 653 -10.62 22.42 1.97
N MET A 654 -10.33 23.47 2.73
CA MET A 654 -9.31 24.47 2.40
C MET A 654 -7.94 24.03 2.92
N ASN A 655 -6.97 23.94 2.02
CA ASN A 655 -5.60 23.51 2.30
C ASN A 655 -4.60 24.59 1.82
N ILE A 656 -3.34 24.47 2.24
CA ILE A 656 -2.27 25.39 1.82
C ILE A 656 -1.18 24.59 1.11
N PHE A 657 -0.75 25.07 -0.06
CA PHE A 657 0.43 24.60 -0.77
C PHE A 657 1.59 25.54 -0.42
N ALA A 658 2.63 25.00 0.19
CA ALA A 658 3.88 25.68 0.49
C ALA A 658 4.87 25.40 -0.65
N SER A 659 5.03 26.36 -1.55
CA SER A 659 5.96 26.31 -2.69
C SER A 659 7.38 26.66 -2.22
N SER A 660 8.34 25.75 -2.44
CA SER A 660 9.75 25.88 -2.08
C SER A 660 10.58 24.85 -2.85
N ASP A 661 11.86 24.73 -2.51
CA ASP A 661 12.76 23.58 -2.79
C ASP A 661 12.29 22.25 -2.19
N ARG A 662 11.38 22.30 -1.21
CA ARG A 662 10.70 21.12 -0.65
C ARG A 662 9.21 21.41 -0.58
N PRO A 663 8.49 21.26 -1.71
CA PRO A 663 7.08 21.63 -1.77
C PRO A 663 6.27 20.80 -0.78
N THR A 664 5.40 21.44 -0.01
CA THR A 664 4.67 20.79 1.09
C THR A 664 3.21 21.20 1.07
N VAL A 665 2.30 20.25 1.27
CA VAL A 665 0.88 20.52 1.47
C VAL A 665 0.57 20.51 2.95
N ILE A 666 -0.06 21.58 3.42
CA ILE A 666 -0.52 21.77 4.79
C ILE A 666 -2.03 21.61 4.78
N TYR A 667 -2.53 20.66 5.57
CA TYR A 667 -3.95 20.35 5.66
C TYR A 667 -4.33 20.03 7.10
N SER A 668 -5.63 20.04 7.39
CA SER A 668 -6.15 19.59 8.68
C SER A 668 -6.89 18.28 8.57
N LYS A 669 -6.68 17.42 9.57
CA LYS A 669 -7.45 16.18 9.78
C LYS A 669 -7.67 16.00 11.28
N SER A 670 -8.91 15.80 11.72
CA SER A 670 -9.24 15.58 13.13
C SER A 670 -8.76 16.74 14.04
N LYS A 671 -8.92 17.98 13.56
CA LYS A 671 -8.57 19.26 14.18
C LYS A 671 -7.08 19.44 14.47
N ARG A 672 -6.23 18.73 13.73
CA ARG A 672 -4.77 18.86 13.78
C ARG A 672 -4.23 19.21 12.41
N ILE A 673 -3.10 19.92 12.39
CA ILE A 673 -2.40 20.33 11.16
C ILE A 673 -1.34 19.29 10.82
N PHE A 674 -1.35 18.83 9.58
CA PHE A 674 -0.37 17.92 9.00
C PHE A 674 0.41 18.60 7.89
N TYR A 675 1.66 18.19 7.71
CA TYR A 675 2.58 18.67 6.68
C TYR A 675 3.01 17.46 5.86
N SER A 676 2.68 17.43 4.58
CA SER A 676 3.04 16.33 3.68
C SER A 676 3.80 16.86 2.48
N ILE A 677 5.02 16.36 2.31
CA ILE A 677 5.88 16.73 1.18
C ILE A 677 5.20 16.29 -0.12
N VAL A 678 5.32 17.11 -1.15
CA VAL A 678 4.88 16.79 -2.51
C VAL A 678 6.09 16.24 -3.27
N ASN A 679 5.92 15.16 -4.02
CA ASN A 679 6.98 14.47 -4.75
C ASN A 679 7.42 15.23 -6.02
N LEU A 680 7.80 16.50 -5.85
CA LEU A 680 8.35 17.39 -6.86
C LEU A 680 9.63 18.03 -6.33
N LYS A 681 10.64 18.19 -7.20
CA LYS A 681 11.96 18.73 -6.81
C LYS A 681 11.91 20.17 -6.31
N GLU A 682 11.18 21.02 -7.00
CA GLU A 682 11.03 22.43 -6.65
C GLU A 682 9.72 22.93 -7.24
N VAL A 683 9.01 23.76 -6.48
CA VAL A 683 7.85 24.48 -6.98
C VAL A 683 8.00 25.95 -6.63
N SER A 684 7.91 26.80 -7.64
CA SER A 684 7.98 28.24 -7.48
C SER A 684 6.59 28.83 -7.18
N HIS A 685 5.59 28.47 -7.98
CA HIS A 685 4.24 29.02 -7.90
C HIS A 685 3.21 27.94 -8.21
N VAL A 686 2.04 28.02 -7.57
CA VAL A 686 0.91 27.13 -7.80
C VAL A 686 -0.35 27.96 -7.94
N CYS A 687 -1.28 27.53 -8.78
CA CYS A 687 -2.66 28.02 -8.77
C CYS A 687 -3.65 26.88 -9.04
N SER A 688 -4.88 27.03 -8.55
CA SER A 688 -5.96 26.12 -8.91
C SER A 688 -6.38 26.38 -10.36
N PHE A 689 -6.53 25.31 -11.14
CA PHE A 689 -6.91 25.40 -12.55
C PHE A 689 -7.87 24.26 -12.88
N SER A 690 -9.16 24.58 -13.01
CA SER A 690 -10.22 23.60 -13.27
C SER A 690 -10.93 23.94 -14.58
N SER A 691 -10.44 23.38 -15.68
CA SER A 691 -11.04 23.54 -17.01
C SER A 691 -11.96 22.37 -17.36
N LYS A 692 -12.64 22.44 -18.52
CA LYS A 692 -13.48 21.34 -19.00
C LYS A 692 -12.69 20.05 -19.29
N VAL A 693 -11.45 20.19 -19.78
CA VAL A 693 -10.55 19.05 -20.09
C VAL A 693 -9.74 18.63 -18.87
N PHE A 694 -9.36 19.60 -18.04
CA PHE A 694 -8.57 19.39 -16.83
C PHE A 694 -9.40 19.74 -15.58
N PRO A 695 -10.37 18.90 -15.18
CA PRO A 695 -11.23 19.18 -14.03
C PRO A 695 -10.46 18.98 -12.71
N ASN A 696 -10.61 19.92 -11.77
CA ASN A 696 -10.00 19.88 -10.43
C ASN A 696 -8.46 19.78 -10.42
N CYS A 697 -7.80 20.34 -11.44
CA CYS A 697 -6.33 20.33 -11.55
C CYS A 697 -5.68 21.52 -10.84
N LEU A 698 -4.36 21.42 -10.68
CA LEU A 698 -3.48 22.50 -10.27
C LEU A 698 -2.53 22.80 -11.43
N ALA A 699 -2.26 24.08 -11.67
CA ALA A 699 -1.13 24.50 -12.48
C ALA A 699 0.05 24.80 -11.55
N ILE A 700 1.20 24.21 -11.84
CA ILE A 700 2.41 24.20 -11.03
C ILE A 700 3.57 24.69 -11.89
N ALA A 701 4.21 25.79 -11.49
CA ALA A 701 5.37 26.33 -12.19
C ALA A 701 6.65 26.01 -11.40
N ASN A 702 7.65 25.46 -12.10
CA ASN A 702 9.03 25.37 -11.62
C ASN A 702 9.92 26.39 -12.38
N GLN A 703 11.24 26.29 -12.27
CA GLN A 703 12.15 27.24 -12.92
C GLN A 703 12.16 27.12 -14.46
N SER A 704 11.84 25.94 -14.99
CA SER A 704 12.01 25.58 -16.41
C SER A 704 10.72 25.20 -17.14
N SER A 705 9.65 24.84 -16.43
CA SER A 705 8.41 24.34 -16.98
C SER A 705 7.19 24.70 -16.14
N LEU A 706 6.04 24.63 -16.80
CA LEU A 706 4.71 24.78 -16.27
C LEU A 706 3.96 23.46 -16.48
N THR A 707 3.57 22.81 -15.38
CA THR A 707 2.91 21.51 -15.38
C THR A 707 1.47 21.65 -14.89
N ILE A 708 0.53 20.96 -15.54
CA ILE A 708 -0.87 20.86 -15.13
C ILE A 708 -1.10 19.42 -14.68
N GLY A 709 -1.64 19.25 -13.49
CA GLY A 709 -1.91 17.92 -12.95
C GLY A 709 -2.88 17.93 -11.78
N THR A 710 -3.46 16.76 -11.50
CA THR A 710 -4.26 16.56 -10.29
C THR A 710 -3.35 16.18 -9.14
N ILE A 711 -3.59 16.76 -7.98
CA ILE A 711 -2.96 16.30 -6.74
C ILE A 711 -3.61 15.00 -6.30
N ASP A 712 -2.81 13.99 -5.96
CA ASP A 712 -3.34 12.70 -5.47
C ASP A 712 -4.04 12.86 -4.11
N GLN A 713 -4.75 11.82 -3.67
CA GLN A 713 -5.30 11.82 -2.31
C GLN A 713 -4.20 12.21 -1.32
N ILE A 714 -4.54 13.11 -0.39
CA ILE A 714 -3.62 13.59 0.63
C ILE A 714 -3.38 12.43 1.61
N GLN A 715 -2.41 11.59 1.27
CA GLN A 715 -1.98 10.41 1.99
C GLN A 715 -0.51 10.56 2.39
N LYS A 716 -0.08 9.77 3.38
CA LYS A 716 1.32 9.78 3.82
C LYS A 716 2.25 9.12 2.79
N LEU A 717 1.80 8.07 2.10
CA LEU A 717 2.59 7.36 1.10
C LEU A 717 1.94 7.51 -0.27
N HIS A 718 2.77 7.67 -1.29
CA HIS A 718 2.39 7.63 -2.69
C HIS A 718 2.98 6.37 -3.32
N ILE A 719 2.13 5.60 -4.00
CA ILE A 719 2.49 4.33 -4.64
C ILE A 719 2.31 4.50 -6.14
N LYS A 720 3.41 4.45 -6.90
CA LYS A 720 3.36 4.42 -8.36
C LYS A 720 3.45 2.97 -8.86
N THR A 721 2.60 2.62 -9.81
CA THR A 721 2.53 1.28 -10.40
C THR A 721 3.20 1.26 -11.77
N VAL A 722 4.03 0.25 -12.02
CA VAL A 722 4.63 -0.04 -13.33
C VAL A 722 4.25 -1.45 -13.74
N PRO A 723 3.38 -1.64 -14.75
CA PRO A 723 2.97 -2.98 -15.19
C PRO A 723 4.10 -3.73 -15.89
N LEU A 724 4.17 -5.04 -15.67
CA LEU A 724 5.16 -5.92 -16.33
C LEU A 724 4.56 -6.72 -17.49
N ASN A 725 3.38 -6.34 -17.97
CA ASN A 725 2.72 -6.86 -19.17
C ASN A 725 2.64 -8.40 -19.22
N GLY A 726 2.10 -9.02 -18.17
CA GLY A 726 1.90 -10.47 -18.15
C GLY A 726 2.98 -11.28 -17.42
N GLU A 727 4.05 -10.63 -16.96
CA GLU A 727 5.19 -11.29 -16.32
C GLU A 727 5.29 -11.00 -14.81
N MET A 728 5.77 -12.00 -14.07
CA MET A 728 6.02 -11.87 -12.63
C MET A 728 7.47 -11.48 -12.35
N ALA A 729 7.72 -10.38 -11.62
CA ALA A 729 9.06 -10.09 -11.11
C ALA A 729 9.40 -10.92 -9.86
N ARG A 730 10.58 -11.54 -9.85
CA ARG A 730 11.04 -12.45 -8.78
C ARG A 730 12.19 -11.88 -7.94
N ARG A 731 13.08 -11.11 -8.57
CA ARG A 731 14.25 -10.48 -7.92
C ARG A 731 14.53 -9.12 -8.51
N ILE A 732 15.04 -8.20 -7.69
CA ILE A 732 15.45 -6.87 -8.12
C ILE A 732 16.77 -6.45 -7.46
N THR A 733 17.62 -5.79 -8.23
CA THR A 733 18.80 -5.09 -7.73
C THR A 733 18.99 -3.78 -8.48
N TYR A 734 19.73 -2.84 -7.89
CA TYR A 734 19.94 -1.51 -8.46
C TYR A 734 21.43 -1.25 -8.68
N SER A 735 21.80 -0.83 -9.88
CA SER A 735 23.17 -0.41 -10.22
C SER A 735 23.23 1.11 -10.25
N GLU A 736 23.79 1.73 -9.21
CA GLU A 736 23.90 3.19 -9.10
C GLU A 736 24.79 3.80 -10.20
N GLU A 737 25.88 3.13 -10.58
CA GLU A 737 26.81 3.64 -11.60
C GLU A 737 26.19 3.69 -13.00
N SER A 738 25.25 2.80 -13.27
CA SER A 738 24.60 2.69 -14.57
C SER A 738 23.19 3.29 -14.57
N SER A 739 22.67 3.77 -13.44
CA SER A 739 21.31 4.31 -13.31
C SER A 739 20.23 3.37 -13.86
N VAL A 740 20.33 2.08 -13.53
CA VAL A 740 19.38 1.05 -13.98
C VAL A 740 18.99 0.09 -12.87
N TYR A 741 17.75 -0.38 -12.95
CA TYR A 741 17.26 -1.54 -12.22
C TYR A 741 17.49 -2.79 -13.04
N ALA A 742 18.04 -3.83 -12.43
CA ALA A 742 18.06 -5.17 -13.00
C ALA A 742 16.99 -6.02 -12.31
N ILE A 743 16.09 -6.59 -13.11
CA ILE A 743 14.97 -7.40 -12.63
C ILE A 743 14.98 -8.78 -13.29
N ALA A 744 14.74 -9.83 -12.50
CA ALA A 744 14.49 -11.16 -13.03
C ALA A 744 12.98 -11.40 -13.09
N THR A 745 12.44 -11.61 -14.29
CA THR A 745 11.02 -11.87 -14.53
C THR A 745 10.79 -13.33 -14.92
N LEU A 746 9.56 -13.82 -14.69
CA LEU A 746 9.09 -15.16 -14.99
C LEU A 746 7.76 -15.08 -15.74
N ARG A 747 7.67 -15.85 -16.83
CA ARG A 747 6.41 -16.16 -17.53
C ARG A 747 6.28 -17.66 -17.78
N TYR A 748 5.07 -18.12 -18.02
CA TYR A 748 4.81 -19.49 -18.43
C TYR A 748 4.41 -19.49 -19.90
N SER A 749 5.16 -20.23 -20.73
CA SER A 749 4.82 -20.46 -22.13
C SER A 749 3.98 -21.73 -22.25
N LEU A 750 2.83 -21.66 -22.90
CA LEU A 750 2.05 -22.84 -23.25
C LEU A 750 2.72 -23.51 -24.46
N ASP A 751 2.89 -24.83 -24.41
CA ASP A 751 3.40 -25.60 -25.56
C ASP A 751 2.36 -25.55 -26.69
N ASP A 752 2.45 -24.55 -27.57
CA ASP A 752 1.65 -24.47 -28.78
C ASP A 752 2.04 -25.62 -29.72
N GLN A 753 1.13 -26.58 -29.92
CA GLN A 753 1.23 -27.58 -30.98
C GLN A 753 0.92 -27.02 -32.39
N SER A 754 1.15 -25.72 -32.63
CA SER A 754 0.97 -25.12 -33.94
C SER A 754 2.15 -24.24 -34.32
N SER A 755 3.02 -24.81 -35.15
CA SER A 755 3.82 -24.04 -36.09
C SER A 755 2.88 -23.24 -37.02
N SER A 756 2.76 -21.92 -36.84
CA SER A 756 2.75 -20.93 -37.95
C SER A 756 2.50 -19.49 -37.48
N SER A 757 3.38 -18.61 -37.98
CA SER A 757 3.24 -17.16 -38.19
C SER A 757 2.95 -16.23 -37.01
N THR A 758 4.03 -15.66 -36.44
CA THR A 758 3.99 -14.30 -35.89
C THR A 758 4.98 -13.41 -36.64
N THR A 759 4.43 -12.37 -37.26
CA THR A 759 5.11 -11.30 -37.99
C THR A 759 6.11 -10.59 -37.09
N THR A 760 7.39 -10.64 -37.48
CA THR A 760 8.50 -10.05 -36.72
C THR A 760 8.75 -8.62 -37.20
N THR A 761 8.55 -7.63 -36.33
CA THR A 761 9.27 -6.35 -36.41
C THR A 761 10.66 -6.53 -35.81
N THR A 762 11.67 -6.26 -36.63
CA THR A 762 13.09 -6.52 -36.43
C THR A 762 13.75 -5.56 -35.44
N THR A 763 14.48 -6.10 -34.47
CA THR A 763 15.81 -5.59 -34.05
C THR A 763 16.73 -6.74 -33.67
N THR A 764 17.82 -6.83 -34.42
CA THR A 764 19.00 -7.70 -34.40
C THR A 764 19.33 -8.47 -33.12
N SER A 765 19.31 -9.80 -33.21
CA SER A 765 20.09 -10.73 -32.39
C SER A 765 20.84 -11.72 -33.28
N SER A 766 22.09 -12.00 -32.91
CA SER A 766 23.09 -12.74 -33.67
C SER A 766 22.93 -14.26 -33.59
N ASN A 767 22.96 -14.91 -34.75
CA ASN A 767 22.94 -16.36 -34.96
C ASN A 767 24.26 -17.05 -34.58
N ASN A 768 24.20 -18.28 -34.08
CA ASN A 768 25.11 -19.35 -34.49
C ASN A 768 24.58 -20.79 -34.27
N ASN A 769 24.33 -21.44 -35.41
CA ASN A 769 24.36 -22.84 -35.86
C ASN A 769 24.35 -24.07 -34.92
N ASN A 770 23.35 -24.93 -35.22
CA ASN A 770 23.35 -26.38 -35.50
C ASN A 770 24.03 -27.40 -34.57
N ASN A 771 23.20 -28.32 -34.04
CA ASN A 771 23.34 -29.76 -34.33
C ASN A 771 22.04 -30.54 -34.10
N ASN A 772 21.67 -31.34 -35.11
CA ASN A 772 20.55 -32.28 -35.13
C ASN A 772 20.81 -33.47 -34.20
N ASN A 773 19.83 -33.81 -33.36
CA ASN A 773 19.59 -35.19 -32.93
C ASN A 773 18.10 -35.38 -32.62
N ASN A 774 17.46 -36.21 -33.44
CA ASN A 774 16.08 -36.67 -33.25
C ASN A 774 16.02 -37.63 -32.05
N THR A 775 15.45 -37.18 -30.94
CA THR A 775 14.87 -38.05 -29.90
C THR A 775 13.43 -37.64 -29.69
N GLN A 776 12.52 -38.58 -29.94
CA GLN A 776 11.08 -38.47 -29.68
C GLN A 776 10.86 -38.04 -28.22
N LYS A 777 10.41 -36.79 -28.01
CA LYS A 777 9.94 -36.32 -26.71
C LYS A 777 8.53 -36.86 -26.48
N LYS A 778 8.38 -37.65 -25.41
CA LYS A 778 7.09 -37.98 -24.80
C LYS A 778 6.47 -36.69 -24.23
N THR A 779 5.19 -36.51 -24.49
CA THR A 779 4.33 -35.45 -23.96
C THR A 779 4.24 -35.56 -22.44
N ASN A 780 4.68 -34.53 -21.70
CA ASN A 780 4.42 -34.41 -20.27
C ASN A 780 3.01 -33.83 -20.07
N SER A 781 2.20 -34.55 -19.29
CA SER A 781 0.78 -34.36 -19.03
C SER A 781 0.50 -33.43 -17.85
N THR A 782 1.26 -32.36 -17.70
CA THR A 782 0.98 -31.34 -16.68
C THR A 782 0.56 -30.08 -17.42
N GLY A 783 -0.69 -29.64 -17.30
CA GLY A 783 -1.19 -28.40 -17.93
C GLY A 783 -0.53 -27.10 -17.43
N TYR A 784 0.65 -27.19 -16.81
CA TYR A 784 1.50 -26.07 -16.43
C TYR A 784 2.51 -25.85 -17.55
N GLY A 785 2.51 -24.64 -18.14
CA GLY A 785 3.46 -24.25 -19.17
C GLY A 785 4.92 -24.38 -18.76
N ILE A 786 5.83 -24.19 -19.71
CA ILE A 786 7.27 -24.20 -19.44
C ILE A 786 7.64 -22.84 -18.82
N PRO A 787 8.30 -22.81 -17.65
CA PRO A 787 8.77 -21.57 -17.05
C PRO A 787 9.91 -20.97 -17.87
N GLU A 788 9.75 -19.71 -18.25
CA GLU A 788 10.73 -18.93 -18.97
C GLU A 788 11.14 -17.72 -18.12
N PHE A 789 12.40 -17.70 -17.69
CA PHE A 789 12.98 -16.55 -17.00
C PHE A 789 13.65 -15.59 -17.97
N GLN A 790 13.59 -14.30 -17.65
CA GLN A 790 14.31 -13.24 -18.36
C GLN A 790 14.96 -12.27 -17.35
N LEU A 791 16.16 -11.80 -17.64
CA LEU A 791 16.78 -10.68 -16.94
C LEU A 791 16.53 -9.40 -17.76
N LYS A 792 15.91 -8.37 -17.18
CA LYS A 792 15.64 -7.10 -17.84
C LYS A 792 16.37 -5.96 -17.13
N LEU A 793 16.88 -5.02 -17.91
CA LEU A 793 17.35 -3.72 -17.42
C LEU A 793 16.28 -2.68 -17.67
N LEU A 794 15.93 -1.93 -16.63
CA LEU A 794 15.01 -0.80 -16.69
C LEU A 794 15.76 0.48 -16.33
N ASN A 795 15.48 1.57 -17.04
CA ASN A 795 15.95 2.89 -16.65
C ASN A 795 15.36 3.29 -15.28
N ASP A 796 16.15 3.95 -14.43
CA ASP A 796 15.75 4.28 -13.06
C ASP A 796 14.72 5.42 -12.92
N GLN A 797 14.53 6.22 -13.96
CA GLN A 797 13.54 7.31 -14.01
C GLN A 797 12.29 6.92 -14.79
N THR A 798 12.46 6.40 -16.02
CA THR A 798 11.33 6.10 -16.91
C THR A 798 10.76 4.70 -16.70
N PHE A 799 11.52 3.78 -16.10
CA PHE A 799 11.21 2.35 -16.00
C PHE A 799 11.04 1.65 -17.35
N GLU A 800 11.45 2.29 -18.44
CA GLU A 800 11.46 1.67 -19.76
C GLU A 800 12.58 0.63 -19.86
N GLN A 801 12.29 -0.46 -20.57
CA GLN A 801 13.25 -1.54 -20.76
C GLN A 801 14.35 -1.12 -21.75
N THR A 802 15.60 -1.12 -21.29
CA THR A 802 16.77 -0.78 -22.11
C THR A 802 17.43 -2.01 -22.74
N SER A 803 17.46 -3.13 -22.02
CA SER A 803 18.10 -4.37 -22.46
C SER A 803 17.45 -5.57 -21.80
N SER A 804 17.58 -6.76 -22.41
CA SER A 804 17.13 -8.00 -21.79
C SER A 804 17.99 -9.21 -22.18
N TYR A 805 17.97 -10.24 -21.34
CA TYR A 805 18.65 -11.51 -21.56
C TYR A 805 17.71 -12.66 -21.22
N GLN A 806 17.48 -13.56 -22.18
CA GLN A 806 16.59 -14.72 -22.03
C GLN A 806 17.37 -15.93 -21.51
N PHE A 807 16.90 -16.55 -20.42
CA PHE A 807 17.50 -17.79 -19.89
C PHE A 807 17.02 -19.03 -20.66
N GLN A 808 17.65 -20.17 -20.41
CA GLN A 808 17.22 -21.42 -21.05
C GLN A 808 15.83 -21.85 -20.55
N PRO A 809 15.02 -22.55 -21.38
CA PRO A 809 13.79 -23.17 -20.91
C PRO A 809 14.08 -24.11 -19.73
N ASP A 810 13.22 -24.10 -18.70
CA ASP A 810 13.42 -24.84 -17.44
C ASP A 810 14.63 -24.39 -16.58
N GLU A 811 15.22 -23.22 -16.85
CA GLU A 811 16.22 -22.59 -15.99
C GLU A 811 15.57 -21.56 -15.04
N TYR A 812 15.70 -21.79 -13.74
CA TYR A 812 15.16 -20.93 -12.69
C TYR A 812 16.18 -19.95 -12.16
N VAL A 813 15.80 -18.68 -12.04
CA VAL A 813 16.61 -17.65 -11.37
C VAL A 813 16.24 -17.56 -9.90
N TRP A 814 17.23 -17.76 -9.02
CA TRP A 814 17.03 -17.72 -7.56
C TRP A 814 17.66 -16.49 -6.90
N ALA A 815 18.80 -16.05 -7.40
CA ALA A 815 19.59 -14.98 -6.81
C ALA A 815 19.98 -13.93 -7.86
N LEU A 816 19.96 -12.66 -7.45
CA LEU A 816 20.34 -11.52 -8.26
C LEU A 816 20.97 -10.46 -7.34
N THR A 817 22.18 -10.00 -7.67
CA THR A 817 22.85 -8.93 -6.91
C THR A 817 23.77 -8.12 -7.81
N THR A 818 23.99 -6.86 -7.47
CA THR A 818 25.14 -6.10 -7.97
C THR A 818 26.38 -6.38 -7.13
N CYS A 819 27.55 -6.54 -7.75
CA CYS A 819 28.80 -6.79 -7.05
C CYS A 819 29.95 -5.98 -7.67
N LYS A 820 30.77 -5.38 -6.81
CA LYS A 820 32.07 -4.79 -7.18
C LYS A 820 33.16 -5.67 -6.60
N PHE A 821 34.10 -6.09 -7.43
CA PHE A 821 35.19 -6.96 -7.00
C PHE A 821 36.43 -6.13 -6.62
N SER A 822 37.32 -6.67 -5.79
CA SER A 822 38.53 -5.93 -5.37
C SER A 822 39.54 -5.74 -6.51
N SER A 823 39.47 -6.56 -7.55
CA SER A 823 40.40 -6.57 -8.68
C SER A 823 39.99 -5.69 -9.85
N ASP A 824 38.75 -5.18 -9.85
CA ASP A 824 38.21 -4.32 -10.90
C ASP A 824 37.28 -3.25 -10.29
N HIS A 825 37.27 -2.05 -10.86
CA HIS A 825 36.39 -0.97 -10.45
C HIS A 825 34.98 -1.08 -11.01
N ASN A 826 34.76 -1.92 -12.03
CA ASN A 826 33.46 -2.10 -12.65
C ASN A 826 32.41 -2.72 -11.71
N THR A 827 31.16 -2.25 -11.81
CA THR A 827 30.01 -2.91 -11.20
C THR A 827 29.46 -3.99 -12.13
N TYR A 828 29.30 -5.19 -11.59
CA TYR A 828 28.71 -6.33 -12.29
C TYR A 828 27.34 -6.69 -11.73
N ILE A 829 26.47 -7.20 -12.59
CA ILE A 829 25.22 -7.86 -12.22
C ILE A 829 25.49 -9.37 -12.21
N VAL A 830 25.25 -10.01 -11.07
CA VAL A 830 25.52 -11.44 -10.89
C VAL A 830 24.21 -12.18 -10.63
N VAL A 831 23.98 -13.26 -11.37
CA VAL A 831 22.77 -14.08 -11.33
C VAL A 831 23.11 -15.51 -10.92
N GLY A 832 22.34 -16.08 -9.99
CA GLY A 832 22.42 -17.48 -9.59
C GLY A 832 21.21 -18.26 -10.08
N THR A 833 21.44 -19.36 -10.79
CA THR A 833 20.38 -20.16 -11.43
C THR A 833 20.41 -21.64 -11.04
N SER A 834 19.35 -22.37 -11.43
CA SER A 834 19.27 -23.83 -11.38
C SER A 834 18.45 -24.39 -12.54
N TYR A 835 18.72 -25.63 -12.96
CA TYR A 835 17.92 -26.32 -13.97
C TYR A 835 16.87 -27.22 -13.34
N ARG A 836 15.63 -27.20 -13.86
CA ARG A 836 14.58 -28.13 -13.44
C ARG A 836 15.00 -29.57 -13.70
N GLU A 837 14.78 -30.45 -12.74
CA GLU A 837 14.99 -31.89 -12.95
C GLU A 837 13.90 -32.43 -13.88
N LYS A 838 14.30 -33.13 -14.94
CA LYS A 838 13.37 -33.91 -15.78
C LYS A 838 13.13 -35.22 -15.04
N GLU A 839 11.88 -35.52 -14.69
CA GLU A 839 11.39 -36.64 -13.85
C GLU A 839 11.85 -38.07 -14.21
N SER A 840 12.74 -38.26 -15.17
CA SER A 840 13.26 -39.56 -15.59
C SER A 840 14.51 -39.97 -14.81
N GLY A 841 14.36 -40.43 -13.56
CA GLY A 841 15.41 -41.15 -12.80
C GLY A 841 15.42 -40.93 -11.28
N PRO A 842 16.23 -41.69 -10.50
CA PRO A 842 16.40 -41.45 -9.07
C PRO A 842 16.99 -40.05 -8.84
N LEU A 843 16.37 -39.24 -7.95
CA LEU A 843 16.68 -37.82 -7.69
C LEU A 843 18.17 -37.50 -7.82
N LYS A 844 18.57 -36.92 -8.95
CA LYS A 844 19.89 -36.29 -9.10
C LYS A 844 19.72 -34.84 -8.68
N SER A 845 20.62 -34.34 -7.83
CA SER A 845 20.60 -32.92 -7.43
C SER A 845 20.56 -32.00 -8.65
N SER A 846 19.56 -31.13 -8.72
CA SER A 846 19.46 -30.05 -9.72
C SER A 846 20.77 -29.28 -9.78
N GLN A 847 21.37 -29.17 -10.97
CA GLN A 847 22.60 -28.40 -11.19
C GLN A 847 22.27 -26.92 -11.40
N GLY A 848 23.25 -26.03 -11.26
CA GLY A 848 23.06 -24.59 -11.46
C GLY A 848 24.26 -23.92 -12.11
N ARG A 849 24.21 -22.59 -12.21
CA ARG A 849 25.36 -21.76 -12.62
C ARG A 849 25.28 -20.36 -12.03
N ILE A 850 26.43 -19.70 -11.97
CA ILE A 850 26.57 -18.27 -11.67
C ILE A 850 26.91 -17.57 -12.97
N ILE A 851 26.16 -16.53 -13.31
CA ILE A 851 26.33 -15.77 -14.54
C ILE A 851 26.67 -14.34 -14.16
N VAL A 852 27.72 -13.77 -14.76
CA VAL A 852 28.20 -12.41 -14.49
C VAL A 852 28.01 -11.56 -15.74
N PHE A 853 27.31 -10.45 -15.59
CA PHE A 853 27.09 -9.45 -16.62
C PHE A 853 27.75 -8.12 -16.23
N SER A 854 28.31 -7.41 -17.21
CA SER A 854 28.60 -5.99 -17.10
C SER A 854 27.51 -5.18 -17.81
N VAL A 855 27.38 -3.91 -17.44
CA VAL A 855 26.47 -2.96 -18.10
C VAL A 855 27.30 -1.95 -18.87
N HIS A 856 27.21 -1.99 -20.19
CA HIS A 856 27.85 -1.00 -21.07
C HIS A 856 26.77 -0.28 -21.87
N GLU A 857 26.72 1.05 -21.80
CA GLU A 857 25.73 1.88 -22.52
C GLU A 857 24.28 1.39 -22.31
N SER A 858 23.91 1.05 -21.07
CA SER A 858 22.61 0.48 -20.71
C SER A 858 22.27 -0.89 -21.35
N ARG A 859 23.26 -1.61 -21.87
CA ARG A 859 23.11 -2.98 -22.41
C ARG A 859 23.79 -4.01 -21.53
N LEU A 860 23.16 -5.18 -21.41
CA LEU A 860 23.75 -6.34 -20.74
C LEU A 860 24.81 -6.98 -21.64
N VAL A 861 26.02 -7.09 -21.12
CA VAL A 861 27.12 -7.82 -21.75
C VAL A 861 27.47 -9.00 -20.85
N LEU A 862 27.36 -10.22 -21.38
CA LEU A 862 27.73 -11.43 -20.66
C LEU A 862 29.26 -11.52 -20.55
N CYS A 863 29.78 -11.57 -19.33
CA CYS A 863 31.22 -11.67 -19.06
C CYS A 863 31.67 -13.11 -18.81
N GLU A 864 30.97 -13.84 -17.94
CA GLU A 864 31.38 -15.18 -17.50
C GLU A 864 30.17 -16.04 -17.10
N GLU A 865 30.29 -17.35 -17.35
CA GLU A 865 29.38 -18.38 -16.83
C GLU A 865 30.15 -19.44 -16.05
N GLN A 866 29.89 -19.55 -14.75
CA GLN A 866 30.53 -20.52 -13.86
C GLN A 866 29.53 -21.60 -13.44
N PRO A 867 29.63 -22.85 -13.94
CA PRO A 867 28.73 -23.94 -13.56
C PRO A 867 28.91 -24.37 -12.10
N THR A 868 27.82 -24.81 -11.47
CA THR A 868 27.77 -25.30 -10.09
C THR A 868 27.10 -26.67 -9.99
N VAL A 869 27.52 -27.45 -8.99
CA VAL A 869 27.03 -28.83 -8.78
C VAL A 869 25.60 -28.87 -8.21
N GLU A 870 25.20 -27.82 -7.49
CA GLU A 870 23.88 -27.67 -6.85
C GLU A 870 23.30 -26.28 -7.21
N PRO A 871 22.01 -26.01 -6.93
CA PRO A 871 21.34 -24.74 -7.22
C PRO A 871 22.01 -23.56 -6.49
N VAL A 872 22.07 -22.39 -7.12
CA VAL A 872 22.62 -21.18 -6.46
C VAL A 872 21.48 -20.38 -5.83
N TYR A 873 21.16 -20.63 -4.57
CA TYR A 873 19.99 -20.04 -3.90
C TYR A 873 20.17 -18.57 -3.50
N TYR A 874 21.39 -18.15 -3.17
CA TYR A 874 21.66 -16.79 -2.73
C TYR A 874 23.08 -16.33 -3.07
N LEU A 875 23.23 -15.04 -3.35
CA LEU A 875 24.49 -14.39 -3.69
C LEU A 875 24.63 -13.12 -2.84
N LEU A 876 25.81 -12.90 -2.26
CA LEU A 876 26.07 -11.75 -1.40
C LEU A 876 27.45 -11.15 -1.71
N PRO A 877 27.54 -9.86 -2.10
CA PRO A 877 28.80 -9.15 -2.17
C PRO A 877 29.42 -9.03 -0.77
N TYR A 878 30.71 -9.38 -0.65
CA TYR A 878 31.41 -9.41 0.63
C TYR A 878 32.87 -9.03 0.46
N GLN A 879 33.28 -7.88 1.00
CA GLN A 879 34.67 -7.42 1.03
C GLN A 879 35.40 -7.50 -0.35
N GLY A 880 34.75 -7.06 -1.43
CA GLY A 880 35.30 -7.14 -2.80
C GLY A 880 35.34 -8.56 -3.39
N LYS A 881 34.70 -9.52 -2.74
CA LYS A 881 34.48 -10.91 -3.19
C LYS A 881 32.97 -11.18 -3.27
N LEU A 882 32.61 -12.37 -3.72
CA LEU A 882 31.23 -12.85 -3.80
C LEU A 882 31.04 -14.08 -2.91
N LEU A 883 30.12 -14.04 -1.96
CA LEU A 883 29.69 -15.25 -1.26
C LEU A 883 28.55 -15.90 -2.04
N ALA A 884 28.70 -17.19 -2.36
CA ALA A 884 27.69 -17.97 -3.07
C ALA A 884 27.15 -19.09 -2.18
N ALA A 885 25.83 -19.10 -1.99
CA ALA A 885 25.09 -20.18 -1.35
C ALA A 885 24.68 -21.21 -2.43
N VAL A 886 25.49 -22.26 -2.58
CA VAL A 886 25.32 -23.31 -3.58
C VAL A 886 24.72 -24.54 -2.90
N GLY A 887 23.40 -24.67 -2.97
CA GLY A 887 22.61 -25.70 -2.31
C GLY A 887 22.76 -25.63 -0.79
N LYS A 888 23.49 -26.59 -0.23
CA LYS A 888 23.81 -26.67 1.21
C LYS A 888 25.19 -26.15 1.59
N ARG A 889 25.89 -25.53 0.64
CA ARG A 889 27.30 -25.15 0.75
C ARG A 889 27.49 -23.64 0.59
N ILE A 890 28.52 -23.10 1.25
CA ILE A 890 28.96 -21.71 1.06
C ILE A 890 30.34 -21.71 0.43
N GLN A 891 30.52 -20.92 -0.61
CA GLN A 891 31.79 -20.74 -1.32
C GLN A 891 32.10 -19.25 -1.50
N VAL A 892 33.39 -18.92 -1.57
CA VAL A 892 33.87 -17.56 -1.85
C VAL A 892 34.33 -17.49 -3.30
N GLY A 893 33.71 -16.61 -4.08
CA GLY A 893 34.11 -16.26 -5.43
C GLY A 893 35.02 -15.04 -5.44
N SER A 894 36.14 -15.13 -6.15
CA SER A 894 37.04 -14.01 -6.43
C SER A 894 37.11 -13.75 -7.93
N TRP A 895 37.13 -12.48 -8.31
CA TRP A 895 37.23 -12.09 -9.72
C TRP A 895 38.70 -11.96 -10.10
N LYS A 896 39.11 -12.68 -11.15
CA LYS A 896 40.46 -12.57 -11.72
C LYS A 896 40.36 -11.91 -13.09
N PHE A 897 40.81 -10.66 -13.15
CA PHE A 897 40.87 -9.91 -14.39
C PHE A 897 42.11 -10.32 -15.20
N ASN A 898 41.92 -10.71 -16.46
CA ASN A 898 43.02 -10.94 -17.39
C ASN A 898 43.20 -9.70 -18.27
N SER A 899 44.24 -8.93 -18.01
CA SER A 899 44.52 -7.68 -18.74
C SER A 899 44.87 -7.88 -20.22
N GLN A 900 45.20 -9.11 -20.67
CA GLN A 900 45.52 -9.39 -22.07
C GLN A 900 44.27 -9.69 -22.93
N GLU A 901 43.21 -10.22 -22.33
CA GLU A 901 41.97 -10.61 -23.02
C GLU A 901 40.82 -9.64 -22.74
N GLU A 902 41.05 -8.59 -21.94
CA GLU A 902 40.04 -7.67 -21.40
C GLU A 902 38.81 -8.40 -20.80
N ASN A 903 39.01 -9.61 -20.30
CA ASN A 903 37.95 -10.44 -19.73
C ASN A 903 38.33 -10.90 -18.32
N GLY A 904 37.33 -10.93 -17.44
CA GLY A 904 37.47 -11.41 -16.07
C GLY A 904 36.81 -12.78 -15.89
N LYS A 905 37.41 -13.63 -15.06
CA LYS A 905 36.85 -14.93 -14.70
C LYS A 905 36.53 -15.01 -13.22
N LEU A 906 35.37 -15.58 -12.90
CA LEU A 906 34.95 -15.84 -11.53
C LEU A 906 35.55 -17.16 -11.05
N GLN A 907 36.52 -17.10 -10.15
CA GLN A 907 37.09 -18.29 -9.53
C GLN A 907 36.47 -18.54 -8.16
N LEU A 908 35.73 -19.65 -8.03
CA LEU A 908 35.21 -20.14 -6.75
C LEU A 908 36.31 -20.84 -5.94
N SER A 909 36.33 -20.60 -4.63
CA SER A 909 37.29 -21.19 -3.71
C SER A 909 37.11 -22.71 -3.55
N GLU A 910 38.22 -23.43 -3.42
CA GLU A 910 38.20 -24.85 -3.03
C GLU A 910 37.75 -25.06 -1.59
N SER A 911 37.96 -24.06 -0.71
CA SER A 911 37.41 -24.09 0.64
C SER A 911 35.90 -23.92 0.56
N VAL A 912 35.19 -24.92 1.08
CA VAL A 912 33.73 -24.98 1.07
C VAL A 912 33.23 -25.27 2.47
N TYR A 913 32.37 -24.42 2.98
CA TYR A 913 31.69 -24.72 4.23
C TYR A 913 30.48 -25.62 3.98
N LYS A 914 30.38 -26.70 4.76
CA LYS A 914 29.29 -27.68 4.74
C LYS A 914 28.73 -27.79 6.15
N GLY A 915 27.41 -27.81 6.29
CA GLY A 915 26.76 -27.89 7.61
C GLY A 915 25.26 -27.57 7.61
N HIS A 916 24.81 -26.93 6.53
CA HIS A 916 23.44 -26.49 6.35
C HIS A 916 22.57 -27.56 5.67
N THR A 917 21.26 -27.45 5.82
CA THR A 917 20.27 -28.25 5.11
C THR A 917 19.97 -27.60 3.77
N MET A 918 19.56 -26.33 3.81
CA MET A 918 19.35 -25.45 2.65
C MET A 918 19.56 -24.02 3.13
N ILE A 919 20.39 -23.26 2.40
CA ILE A 919 20.68 -21.87 2.75
C ILE A 919 19.63 -20.98 2.09
N VAL A 920 18.88 -20.24 2.90
CA VAL A 920 17.81 -19.35 2.41
C VAL A 920 18.36 -17.97 2.11
N GLN A 921 19.21 -17.44 3.01
CA GLN A 921 19.78 -16.11 2.88
C GLN A 921 21.14 -16.02 3.59
N LEU A 922 22.01 -15.13 3.09
CA LEU A 922 23.24 -14.72 3.74
C LEU A 922 23.17 -13.22 4.07
N ALA A 923 23.76 -12.82 5.20
CA ALA A 923 24.01 -11.43 5.54
C ALA A 923 25.45 -11.28 6.05
N ALA A 924 26.05 -10.11 5.86
CA ALA A 924 27.41 -9.86 6.32
C ALA A 924 27.58 -8.47 6.94
N ARG A 925 28.44 -8.39 7.95
CA ARG A 925 28.81 -7.15 8.63
C ARG A 925 30.25 -7.28 9.14
N GLY A 926 31.14 -6.43 8.64
CA GLY A 926 32.58 -6.56 8.91
C GLY A 926 33.09 -7.94 8.46
N ASP A 927 33.65 -8.71 9.39
CA ASP A 927 34.16 -10.07 9.16
C ASP A 927 33.15 -11.19 9.45
N PHE A 928 31.96 -10.82 9.92
CA PHE A 928 30.90 -11.76 10.27
C PHE A 928 30.00 -12.05 9.07
N ILE A 929 29.71 -13.34 8.88
CA ILE A 929 28.75 -13.85 7.91
C ILE A 929 27.67 -14.59 8.69
N LEU A 930 26.46 -14.04 8.67
CA LEU A 930 25.28 -14.66 9.19
C LEU A 930 24.64 -15.54 8.11
N VAL A 931 24.37 -16.79 8.45
CA VAL A 931 23.76 -17.78 7.56
C VAL A 931 22.40 -18.16 8.09
N GLY A 932 21.36 -17.98 7.27
CA GLY A 932 20.01 -18.44 7.55
C GLY A 932 19.76 -19.79 6.88
N ASP A 933 19.49 -20.80 7.70
CA ASP A 933 19.15 -22.15 7.26
C ASP A 933 17.63 -22.34 7.28
N ALA A 934 17.09 -23.08 6.30
CA ALA A 934 15.66 -23.37 6.19
C ALA A 934 15.09 -24.13 7.40
N MET A 935 15.90 -24.92 8.11
CA MET A 935 15.46 -25.73 9.27
C MET A 935 16.35 -25.56 10.51
N LYS A 936 17.62 -25.20 10.33
CA LYS A 936 18.63 -25.12 11.41
C LYS A 936 18.88 -23.70 11.92
N SER A 937 17.89 -22.80 11.83
CA SER A 937 17.98 -21.44 12.34
C SER A 937 19.23 -20.70 11.81
N MET A 938 19.84 -19.84 12.62
CA MET A 938 21.00 -19.03 12.26
C MET A 938 22.33 -19.66 12.69
N SER A 939 23.34 -19.49 11.84
CA SER A 939 24.74 -19.76 12.17
C SER A 939 25.59 -18.55 11.86
N LEU A 940 26.54 -18.23 12.74
CA LEU A 940 27.49 -17.14 12.56
C LEU A 940 28.87 -17.70 12.20
N LEU A 941 29.38 -17.27 11.05
CA LEU A 941 30.66 -17.66 10.50
C LEU A 941 31.60 -16.45 10.35
N SER A 942 32.90 -16.70 10.25
CA SER A 942 33.86 -15.75 9.71
C SER A 942 34.73 -16.42 8.66
N VAL A 943 35.30 -15.61 7.77
CA VAL A 943 36.19 -16.10 6.71
C VAL A 943 37.57 -15.49 6.92
N THR A 944 38.60 -16.35 6.99
CA THR A 944 39.98 -15.88 7.03
C THR A 944 40.42 -15.36 5.66
N ALA A 945 41.51 -14.59 5.60
CA ALA A 945 42.06 -14.09 4.33
C ALA A 945 42.33 -15.23 3.32
N ASP A 946 42.73 -16.41 3.81
CA ASP A 946 42.97 -17.64 3.03
C ASP A 946 41.68 -18.30 2.49
N GLY A 947 40.50 -17.72 2.78
CA GLY A 947 39.20 -18.22 2.34
C GLY A 947 38.65 -19.39 3.15
N LYS A 948 39.21 -19.70 4.33
CA LYS A 948 38.71 -20.75 5.22
C LYS A 948 37.61 -20.21 6.14
N PHE A 949 36.54 -20.99 6.28
CA PHE A 949 35.42 -20.65 7.15
C PHE A 949 35.64 -21.14 8.59
N ASN A 950 35.44 -20.24 9.55
CA ASN A 950 35.42 -20.54 10.99
C ASN A 950 34.00 -20.38 11.53
N VAL A 951 33.56 -21.31 12.37
CA VAL A 951 32.26 -21.23 13.03
C VAL A 951 32.41 -20.47 14.32
N ILE A 952 31.71 -19.35 14.46
CA ILE A 952 31.71 -18.56 15.69
C ILE A 952 30.65 -19.06 16.64
N GLY A 953 29.44 -19.32 16.12
CA GLY A 953 28.39 -19.91 16.92
C GLY A 953 27.17 -20.33 16.10
N ARG A 954 26.29 -21.13 16.72
CA ARG A 954 25.04 -21.59 16.12
C ARG A 954 23.89 -21.51 17.11
N ASN A 955 22.70 -21.22 16.61
CA ASN A 955 21.49 -21.38 17.41
C ASN A 955 21.02 -22.84 17.36
N PRO A 956 20.82 -23.51 18.51
CA PRO A 956 20.44 -24.92 18.54
C PRO A 956 18.94 -25.16 18.29
N GLN A 957 18.10 -24.12 18.32
CA GLN A 957 16.66 -24.26 18.16
C GLN A 957 16.28 -24.48 16.68
N PRO A 958 15.33 -25.37 16.36
CA PRO A 958 14.88 -25.60 15.00
C PRO A 958 13.89 -24.51 14.55
N ILE A 959 14.42 -23.33 14.19
CA ILE A 959 13.64 -22.20 13.67
C ILE A 959 13.71 -22.21 12.14
N TRP A 960 12.55 -22.25 11.49
CA TRP A 960 12.46 -22.36 10.03
C TRP A 960 12.43 -20.98 9.39
N LEU A 961 13.60 -20.49 8.96
CA LEU A 961 13.78 -19.10 8.53
C LEU A 961 13.35 -18.86 7.08
N LYS A 962 12.74 -17.70 6.84
CA LYS A 962 12.50 -17.11 5.51
C LYS A 962 13.48 -16.00 5.19
N SER A 963 13.82 -15.15 6.15
CA SER A 963 14.73 -14.03 5.95
C SER A 963 15.52 -13.71 7.22
N ILE A 964 16.69 -13.08 7.06
CA ILE A 964 17.58 -12.68 8.15
C ILE A 964 18.11 -11.26 7.94
N ALA A 965 18.47 -10.59 9.02
CA ALA A 965 19.22 -9.33 8.99
C ALA A 965 20.16 -9.23 10.20
N ILE A 966 21.29 -8.55 10.04
CA ILE A 966 22.20 -8.24 11.15
C ILE A 966 21.82 -6.87 11.71
N ILE A 967 21.44 -6.79 12.99
CA ILE A 967 21.09 -5.51 13.64
C ILE A 967 22.38 -4.78 14.03
N ASP A 968 23.23 -5.46 14.80
CA ASP A 968 24.54 -5.01 15.27
C ASP A 968 25.52 -6.19 15.30
N ASP A 969 26.71 -6.00 15.91
CA ASP A 969 27.76 -7.03 15.91
C ASP A 969 27.43 -8.24 16.80
N ASP A 970 26.46 -8.12 17.71
CA ASP A 970 26.06 -9.17 18.66
C ASP A 970 24.60 -9.61 18.50
N HIS A 971 23.73 -8.88 17.80
CA HIS A 971 22.31 -9.18 17.65
C HIS A 971 21.88 -9.37 16.18
N PHE A 972 21.14 -10.45 15.94
CA PHE A 972 20.71 -10.89 14.62
C PHE A 972 19.20 -11.09 14.60
N LEU A 973 18.52 -10.58 13.58
CA LEU A 973 17.08 -10.69 13.39
C LEU A 973 16.75 -11.80 12.38
N GLY A 974 15.70 -12.56 12.67
CA GLY A 974 15.18 -13.59 11.78
C GLY A 974 13.67 -13.50 11.64
N ALA A 975 13.19 -13.71 10.42
CA ALA A 975 11.80 -13.95 10.10
C ALA A 975 11.56 -15.43 9.86
N GLU A 976 10.59 -16.01 10.57
CA GLU A 976 10.23 -17.42 10.50
C GLU A 976 9.02 -17.66 9.58
N THR A 977 8.89 -18.90 9.09
CA THR A 977 7.73 -19.39 8.35
C THR A 977 6.39 -19.26 9.08
N SER A 978 6.35 -19.37 10.42
CA SER A 978 5.16 -19.20 11.26
C SER A 978 4.80 -17.73 11.58
N ASN A 979 5.22 -16.78 10.74
CA ASN A 979 4.95 -15.34 10.86
C ASN A 979 5.50 -14.69 12.15
N ASN A 980 6.62 -15.21 12.65
CA ASN A 980 7.31 -14.70 13.84
C ASN A 980 8.61 -13.97 13.49
N PHE A 981 8.99 -13.03 14.37
CA PHE A 981 10.34 -12.51 14.48
C PHE A 981 11.05 -13.07 15.70
N VAL A 982 12.34 -13.36 15.50
CA VAL A 982 13.26 -13.80 16.54
C VAL A 982 14.53 -12.96 16.51
N VAL A 983 15.01 -12.53 17.68
CA VAL A 983 16.31 -11.86 17.83
C VAL A 983 17.25 -12.81 18.55
N ILE A 984 18.35 -13.14 17.88
CA ILE A 984 19.38 -14.04 18.35
C ILE A 984 20.61 -13.23 18.77
N LYS A 985 21.14 -13.50 19.97
CA LYS A 985 22.29 -12.83 20.56
C LYS A 985 23.53 -13.73 20.56
N LYS A 986 24.68 -13.14 20.27
CA LYS A 986 26.01 -13.73 20.45
C LYS A 986 26.50 -13.62 21.90
N ASN A 987 27.00 -14.71 22.45
CA ASN A 987 27.48 -14.80 23.83
C ASN A 987 28.97 -14.43 23.97
N SER A 988 29.35 -13.23 23.53
CA SER A 988 30.74 -12.74 23.58
C SER A 988 31.30 -12.65 25.01
N GLU A 989 30.44 -12.42 26.01
CA GLU A 989 30.82 -12.17 27.41
C GLU A 989 30.99 -13.43 28.27
N SER A 990 30.53 -14.61 27.81
CA SER A 990 30.66 -15.85 28.61
C SER A 990 32.14 -16.23 28.79
N THR A 991 32.51 -16.78 29.94
CA THR A 991 33.86 -17.33 30.18
C THR A 991 34.01 -18.77 29.67
N ASN A 992 32.90 -19.45 29.37
CA ASN A 992 32.87 -20.82 28.88
C ASN A 992 32.93 -20.85 27.35
N GLU A 993 33.91 -21.55 26.77
CA GLU A 993 34.10 -21.63 25.31
C GLU A 993 32.90 -22.30 24.61
N GLN A 994 32.26 -23.28 25.24
CA GLN A 994 31.08 -23.93 24.67
C GLN A 994 29.88 -22.98 24.59
N GLU A 995 29.68 -22.13 25.60
CA GLU A 995 28.61 -21.14 25.60
C GLU A 995 28.86 -20.02 24.59
N ARG A 996 30.13 -19.64 24.34
CA ARG A 996 30.48 -18.69 23.27
C ARG A 996 30.10 -19.19 21.87
N GLN A 997 30.08 -20.51 21.68
CA GLN A 997 29.67 -21.15 20.42
C GLN A 997 28.15 -21.29 20.29
N LEU A 998 27.38 -20.96 21.34
CA LEU A 998 25.92 -20.93 21.28
C LEU A 998 25.42 -19.51 20.99
N LEU A 999 24.35 -19.45 20.21
CA LEU A 999 23.60 -18.23 19.97
C LEU A 999 22.23 -18.34 20.61
N ASP A 1000 21.90 -17.41 21.50
CA ASP A 1000 20.71 -17.46 22.34
C ASP A 1000 19.57 -16.63 21.75
N SER A 1001 18.34 -17.15 21.81
CA SER A 1001 17.17 -16.38 21.45
C SER A 1001 16.77 -15.44 22.58
N VAL A 1002 16.83 -14.14 22.34
CA VAL A 1002 16.57 -13.10 23.35
C VAL A 1002 15.33 -12.25 23.05
N GLY A 1003 14.85 -12.21 21.81
CA GLY A 1003 13.66 -11.44 21.43
C GLY A 1003 12.71 -12.28 20.60
N HIS A 1004 11.42 -12.15 20.87
CA HIS A 1004 10.35 -12.95 20.26
C HIS A 1004 9.13 -12.07 20.02
N PHE A 1005 8.55 -12.12 18.83
CA PHE A 1005 7.36 -11.35 18.48
C PHE A 1005 6.60 -12.00 17.33
N HIS A 1006 5.28 -12.11 17.45
CA HIS A 1006 4.43 -12.54 16.34
C HIS A 1006 3.95 -11.35 15.51
N VAL A 1007 4.39 -11.29 14.26
CA VAL A 1007 4.07 -10.21 13.33
C VAL A 1007 2.64 -10.37 12.81
N GLY A 1008 2.22 -11.62 12.60
CA GLY A 1008 0.92 -11.96 12.04
C GLY A 1008 0.86 -11.96 10.52
N GLU A 1009 2.00 -11.81 9.86
CA GLU A 1009 2.11 -11.84 8.40
C GLU A 1009 3.38 -12.55 7.93
N GLY A 1010 3.29 -13.19 6.77
CA GLY A 1010 4.42 -13.86 6.13
C GLY A 1010 5.43 -12.87 5.59
N THR A 1011 6.53 -12.65 6.33
CA THR A 1011 7.63 -11.77 5.91
C THR A 1011 8.53 -12.47 4.89
N ASN A 1012 8.71 -11.86 3.72
CA ASN A 1012 9.57 -12.39 2.65
C ASN A 1012 11.01 -11.87 2.75
N TRP A 1013 11.20 -10.60 3.14
CA TRP A 1013 12.52 -9.97 3.20
C TRP A 1013 12.67 -8.99 4.35
N LEU A 1014 13.88 -8.98 4.93
CA LEU A 1014 14.40 -7.99 5.85
C LEU A 1014 15.59 -7.28 5.19
N LYS A 1015 15.54 -5.95 5.05
CA LYS A 1015 16.66 -5.14 4.51
C LYS A 1015 16.84 -3.84 5.29
N HIS A 1016 18.08 -3.40 5.44
CA HIS A 1016 18.37 -2.09 6.03
C HIS A 1016 17.86 -0.97 5.13
N GLY A 1017 17.24 0.06 5.73
CA GLY A 1017 16.72 1.21 4.99
C GLY A 1017 15.81 2.09 5.84
N SER A 1018 15.52 3.29 5.34
CA SER A 1018 14.58 4.25 5.94
C SER A 1018 13.82 4.97 4.81
N LEU A 1019 12.54 5.26 5.05
CA LEU A 1019 11.69 6.11 4.19
C LEU A 1019 11.66 7.57 4.64
N VAL A 1020 12.27 7.87 5.80
CA VAL A 1020 12.26 9.19 6.44
C VAL A 1020 13.55 9.94 6.14
N THR A 1021 13.38 11.21 5.79
CA THR A 1021 14.48 12.19 5.69
C THR A 1021 14.52 13.02 6.96
N LEU A 1022 15.60 12.90 7.74
CA LEU A 1022 15.83 13.80 8.88
C LEU A 1022 16.48 15.10 8.37
N PRO A 1023 15.97 16.29 8.78
CA PRO A 1023 16.61 17.57 8.48
C PRO A 1023 18.09 17.59 8.90
N GLU A 1024 18.96 18.29 8.18
CA GLU A 1024 20.41 18.34 8.47
C GLU A 1024 20.73 18.80 9.90
N GLN A 1025 19.88 19.65 10.50
CA GLN A 1025 20.04 20.08 11.90
C GLN A 1025 19.76 18.94 12.91
N ASP A 1026 18.88 18.00 12.57
CA ASP A 1026 18.57 16.81 13.37
C ASP A 1026 19.47 15.61 13.02
N GLN A 1027 20.30 15.69 11.97
CA GLN A 1027 21.34 14.68 11.70
C GLN A 1027 22.44 14.66 12.78
N GLN A 1028 22.55 15.74 13.58
CA GLN A 1028 23.36 15.74 14.81
C GLN A 1028 22.68 14.99 15.97
N GLN A 1029 21.36 14.78 15.91
CA GLN A 1029 20.64 13.87 16.80
C GLN A 1029 20.81 12.42 16.34
N ARG A 1030 20.67 11.49 17.29
CA ARG A 1030 20.95 10.07 17.11
C ARG A 1030 20.11 9.47 15.97
N LYS A 1031 20.75 9.12 14.84
CA LYS A 1031 20.14 8.30 13.80
C LYS A 1031 19.76 6.93 14.37
N ILE A 1032 18.46 6.63 14.42
CA ILE A 1032 17.95 5.35 14.89
C ILE A 1032 18.17 4.30 13.79
N PRO A 1033 18.89 3.19 14.04
CA PRO A 1033 19.03 2.12 13.07
C PRO A 1033 17.68 1.46 12.78
N THR A 1034 17.34 1.33 11.50
CA THR A 1034 16.06 0.78 11.03
C THR A 1034 16.25 -0.35 10.02
N ILE A 1035 15.44 -1.39 10.16
CA ILE A 1035 15.31 -2.49 9.22
C ILE A 1035 13.89 -2.49 8.68
N LEU A 1036 13.75 -2.44 7.36
CA LEU A 1036 12.48 -2.57 6.67
C LEU A 1036 12.16 -4.05 6.46
N TYR A 1037 10.89 -4.40 6.62
CA TYR A 1037 10.36 -5.71 6.28
C TYR A 1037 9.19 -5.59 5.32
N VAL A 1038 9.04 -6.59 4.46
CA VAL A 1038 7.94 -6.67 3.48
C VAL A 1038 7.26 -8.03 3.57
N THR A 1039 5.95 -8.05 3.36
CA THR A 1039 5.12 -9.25 3.56
C THR A 1039 4.44 -9.73 2.27
N ILE A 1040 3.95 -10.97 2.32
CA ILE A 1040 3.13 -11.57 1.26
C ILE A 1040 1.78 -10.89 1.08
N ASN A 1041 1.26 -10.18 2.10
CA ASN A 1041 -0.02 -9.48 2.00
C ASN A 1041 0.13 -8.01 1.55
N GLY A 1042 1.35 -7.61 1.17
CA GLY A 1042 1.63 -6.26 0.69
C GLY A 1042 1.89 -5.24 1.80
N SER A 1043 2.09 -5.69 3.04
CA SER A 1043 2.50 -4.80 4.12
C SER A 1043 3.98 -4.47 4.02
N ILE A 1044 4.32 -3.24 4.36
CA ILE A 1044 5.69 -2.77 4.58
C ILE A 1044 5.76 -2.29 6.01
N GLY A 1045 6.72 -2.75 6.79
CA GLY A 1045 6.94 -2.24 8.13
C GLY A 1045 8.39 -1.99 8.43
N VAL A 1046 8.63 -1.43 9.60
CA VAL A 1046 9.94 -0.97 10.05
C VAL A 1046 10.19 -1.42 11.47
N ILE A 1047 11.42 -1.87 11.72
CA ILE A 1047 11.92 -2.28 13.02
C ILE A 1047 13.04 -1.33 13.39
N ALA A 1048 12.86 -0.58 14.46
CA ALA A 1048 13.79 0.41 14.95
C ALA A 1048 14.45 -0.03 16.26
N SER A 1049 15.75 0.24 16.38
CA SER A 1049 16.53 -0.12 17.56
C SER A 1049 16.50 0.99 18.62
N ILE A 1050 15.76 0.79 19.70
CA ILE A 1050 15.50 1.80 20.74
C ILE A 1050 16.35 1.58 22.01
N THR A 1051 16.46 2.62 22.83
CA THR A 1051 17.12 2.55 24.13
C THR A 1051 16.31 1.78 25.16
N LYS A 1052 16.98 1.39 26.25
CA LYS A 1052 16.29 0.82 27.42
C LYS A 1052 15.29 1.79 28.03
N GLU A 1053 15.62 3.07 28.12
CA GLU A 1053 14.73 4.09 28.69
C GLU A 1053 13.46 4.28 27.87
N GLU A 1054 13.59 4.32 26.54
CA GLU A 1054 12.44 4.33 25.62
C GLU A 1054 11.63 3.04 25.73
N PHE A 1055 12.29 1.88 25.76
CA PHE A 1055 11.62 0.58 25.90
C PHE A 1055 10.81 0.51 27.20
N ASP A 1056 11.39 0.88 28.34
CA ASP A 1056 10.71 0.88 29.64
C ASP A 1056 9.52 1.86 29.65
N PHE A 1057 9.63 2.99 28.96
CA PHE A 1057 8.53 3.94 28.79
C PHE A 1057 7.40 3.35 27.92
N PHE A 1058 7.70 2.86 26.72
CA PHE A 1058 6.68 2.35 25.80
C PHE A 1058 6.08 1.03 26.29
N SER A 1059 6.84 0.19 27.00
CA SER A 1059 6.32 -1.03 27.62
C SER A 1059 5.22 -0.71 28.64
N LYS A 1060 5.45 0.26 29.53
CA LYS A 1060 4.43 0.74 30.48
C LYS A 1060 3.20 1.33 29.78
N LEU A 1061 3.41 2.09 28.70
CA LEU A 1061 2.31 2.63 27.91
C LEU A 1061 1.50 1.51 27.24
N GLN A 1062 2.17 0.49 26.69
CA GLN A 1062 1.54 -0.67 26.07
C GLN A 1062 0.69 -1.47 27.07
N GLU A 1063 1.20 -1.67 28.30
CA GLU A 1063 0.43 -2.28 29.39
C GLU A 1063 -0.82 -1.47 29.77
N GLY A 1064 -0.71 -0.15 29.78
CA GLY A 1064 -1.83 0.76 30.00
C GLY A 1064 -2.88 0.70 28.89
N LEU A 1065 -2.42 0.71 27.64
CA LEU A 1065 -3.27 0.61 26.45
C LEU A 1065 -4.03 -0.72 26.40
N ASN A 1066 -3.38 -1.84 26.72
CA ASN A 1066 -4.01 -3.16 26.75
C ASN A 1066 -5.14 -3.29 27.79
N LYS A 1067 -5.19 -2.42 28.80
CA LYS A 1067 -6.31 -2.37 29.77
C LYS A 1067 -7.49 -1.56 29.25
N VAL A 1068 -7.24 -0.60 28.36
CA VAL A 1068 -8.23 0.36 27.87
C VAL A 1068 -8.83 -0.10 26.54
N ILE A 1069 -7.98 -0.58 25.62
CA ILE A 1069 -8.36 -1.04 24.29
C ILE A 1069 -8.76 -2.51 24.38
N LYS A 1070 -10.01 -2.81 24.06
CA LYS A 1070 -10.51 -4.18 23.98
C LYS A 1070 -10.45 -4.65 22.53
N GLY A 1071 -9.74 -5.74 22.28
CA GLY A 1071 -9.71 -6.36 20.96
C GLY A 1071 -11.08 -6.88 20.54
N ILE A 1072 -11.40 -6.76 19.26
CA ILE A 1072 -12.63 -7.30 18.68
C ILE A 1072 -12.60 -8.81 18.71
N GLY A 1073 -13.75 -9.42 19.01
CA GLY A 1073 -13.83 -10.84 19.31
C GLY A 1073 -13.41 -11.17 20.74
N GLY A 1074 -13.05 -10.18 21.57
CA GLY A 1074 -12.47 -10.44 22.89
C GLY A 1074 -11.04 -11.00 22.81
N PHE A 1075 -10.37 -10.84 21.66
CA PHE A 1075 -9.01 -11.33 21.46
C PHE A 1075 -8.01 -10.47 22.24
N SER A 1076 -7.07 -11.14 22.91
CA SER A 1076 -6.00 -10.50 23.69
C SER A 1076 -4.84 -10.08 22.77
N HIS A 1077 -4.39 -8.83 22.91
CA HIS A 1077 -3.19 -8.34 22.22
C HIS A 1077 -1.94 -9.14 22.59
N SER A 1078 -1.75 -9.43 23.88
CA SER A 1078 -0.60 -10.20 24.39
C SER A 1078 -0.56 -11.61 23.82
N ASP A 1079 -1.71 -12.27 23.69
CA ASP A 1079 -1.78 -13.62 23.12
C ASP A 1079 -1.56 -13.60 21.61
N TRP A 1080 -2.03 -12.55 20.93
CA TRP A 1080 -1.79 -12.34 19.52
C TRP A 1080 -0.31 -12.15 19.21
N ARG A 1081 0.38 -11.30 19.98
CA ARG A 1081 1.81 -11.02 19.78
C ARG A 1081 2.76 -12.07 20.34
N SER A 1082 2.26 -13.03 21.13
CA SER A 1082 3.04 -14.17 21.62
C SER A 1082 3.63 -14.97 20.45
N PHE A 1083 4.93 -15.24 20.51
CA PHE A 1083 5.63 -16.11 19.57
C PHE A 1083 5.05 -17.51 19.65
N ALA A 1084 4.69 -18.08 18.50
CA ALA A 1084 4.21 -19.46 18.44
C ALA A 1084 4.67 -20.11 17.13
N ASN A 1085 5.34 -21.24 17.25
CA ASN A 1085 5.60 -22.17 16.17
C ASN A 1085 5.25 -23.60 16.61
N ASP A 1086 5.48 -24.59 15.76
CA ASP A 1086 5.13 -25.99 16.02
C ASP A 1086 5.84 -26.59 17.26
N HIS A 1087 6.88 -25.94 17.76
CA HIS A 1087 7.73 -26.44 18.84
C HIS A 1087 7.59 -25.64 20.15
N HIS A 1088 7.38 -24.33 20.06
CA HIS A 1088 7.51 -23.40 21.17
C HIS A 1088 6.43 -22.31 21.11
N ILE A 1089 5.83 -22.04 22.27
CA ILE A 1089 5.00 -20.87 22.52
C ILE A 1089 5.69 -20.04 23.60
N MET A 1090 5.98 -18.78 23.31
CA MET A 1090 6.68 -17.86 24.21
C MET A 1090 6.00 -16.49 24.20
N PRO A 1091 5.94 -15.79 25.34
CA PRO A 1091 5.41 -14.43 25.37
C PRO A 1091 6.29 -13.49 24.54
N ALA A 1092 5.70 -12.45 23.98
CA ALA A 1092 6.45 -11.41 23.30
C ALA A 1092 7.45 -10.75 24.27
N ASN A 1093 8.70 -10.59 23.84
CA ASN A 1093 9.74 -9.95 24.65
C ASN A 1093 10.72 -9.14 23.78
N ASN A 1094 11.28 -8.07 24.35
CA ASN A 1094 12.22 -7.15 23.68
C ASN A 1094 11.71 -6.52 22.37
N PHE A 1095 10.38 -6.51 22.17
CA PHE A 1095 9.66 -5.83 21.10
C PHE A 1095 8.53 -5.00 21.68
N ILE A 1096 8.36 -3.78 21.16
CA ILE A 1096 7.21 -2.91 21.40
C ILE A 1096 6.39 -2.82 20.13
N ASP A 1097 5.08 -3.04 20.25
CA ASP A 1097 4.14 -2.95 19.13
C ASP A 1097 3.73 -1.49 18.89
N GLY A 1098 4.42 -0.84 17.97
CA GLY A 1098 4.20 0.55 17.58
C GLY A 1098 2.80 0.81 17.01
N ASP A 1099 2.17 -0.18 16.37
CA ASP A 1099 0.80 -0.02 15.85
C ASP A 1099 -0.20 0.16 17.01
N LEU A 1100 0.02 -0.53 18.14
CA LEU A 1100 -0.78 -0.33 19.35
C LEU A 1100 -0.45 1.00 20.02
N ILE A 1101 0.83 1.40 20.07
CA ILE A 1101 1.25 2.70 20.63
C ILE A 1101 0.61 3.86 19.86
N GLU A 1102 0.56 3.79 18.52
CA GLU A 1102 -0.07 4.79 17.67
C GLU A 1102 -1.57 4.96 17.96
N MET A 1103 -2.28 3.88 18.33
CA MET A 1103 -3.71 3.97 18.69
C MET A 1103 -3.95 4.91 19.87
N TYR A 1104 -2.96 5.18 20.73
CA TYR A 1104 -3.09 6.19 21.79
C TYR A 1104 -3.48 7.56 21.24
N LEU A 1105 -3.00 7.92 20.04
CA LEU A 1105 -3.25 9.22 19.42
C LEU A 1105 -4.70 9.41 18.97
N ASP A 1106 -5.44 8.32 18.79
CA ASP A 1106 -6.84 8.26 18.34
C ASP A 1106 -7.83 8.08 19.50
N LEU A 1107 -7.35 7.88 20.74
CA LEU A 1107 -8.22 7.69 21.90
C LEU A 1107 -8.88 9.00 22.36
N ASP A 1108 -10.08 8.87 22.93
CA ASP A 1108 -10.71 9.98 23.67
C ASP A 1108 -9.87 10.38 24.88
N HIS A 1109 -9.92 11.65 25.29
CA HIS A 1109 -9.11 12.19 26.39
C HIS A 1109 -9.25 11.39 27.70
N ASP A 1110 -10.46 10.93 28.05
CA ASP A 1110 -10.69 10.10 29.23
C ASP A 1110 -10.01 8.73 29.15
N LYS A 1111 -9.95 8.15 27.95
CA LYS A 1111 -9.25 6.87 27.70
C LYS A 1111 -7.74 7.06 27.71
N MET A 1112 -7.24 8.19 27.19
CA MET A 1112 -5.83 8.56 27.28
C MET A 1112 -5.37 8.66 28.74
N LEU A 1113 -6.12 9.37 29.59
CA LEU A 1113 -5.83 9.48 31.03
C LEU A 1113 -5.80 8.12 31.74
N LYS A 1114 -6.72 7.22 31.38
CA LYS A 1114 -6.75 5.84 31.90
C LYS A 1114 -5.54 5.02 31.44
N ALA A 1115 -5.10 5.20 30.19
CA ALA A 1115 -3.96 4.47 29.65
C ALA A 1115 -2.65 4.87 30.33
N ILE A 1116 -2.48 6.14 30.68
CA ILE A 1116 -1.27 6.64 31.35
C ILE A 1116 -1.34 6.55 32.88
N GLN A 1117 -2.38 5.93 33.44
CA GLN A 1117 -2.55 5.83 34.89
C GLN A 1117 -1.38 5.07 35.53
N GLY A 1118 -0.55 5.79 36.30
CA GLY A 1118 0.68 5.26 36.92
C GLY A 1118 1.98 5.69 36.21
N MET A 1119 1.87 6.36 35.06
CA MET A 1119 2.96 7.11 34.45
C MET A 1119 2.84 8.55 34.98
N ASN A 1120 3.81 9.04 35.75
CA ASN A 1120 3.80 10.41 36.31
C ASN A 1120 4.09 11.46 35.22
N MET A 1121 3.25 11.51 34.18
CA MET A 1121 3.42 12.33 32.97
C MET A 1121 2.07 12.88 32.51
N SER A 1122 2.10 14.00 31.80
CA SER A 1122 0.90 14.55 31.16
C SER A 1122 0.60 13.87 29.82
N THR A 1123 -0.65 13.97 29.35
CA THR A 1123 -1.07 13.47 28.04
C THR A 1123 -0.25 14.08 26.90
N ASP A 1124 0.09 15.38 27.01
CA ASP A 1124 0.89 16.12 26.02
C ASP A 1124 2.35 15.66 25.95
N GLU A 1125 2.95 15.32 27.09
CA GLU A 1125 4.32 14.79 27.13
C GLU A 1125 4.39 13.40 26.49
N VAL A 1126 3.41 12.54 26.77
CA VAL A 1126 3.30 11.20 26.17
C VAL A 1126 3.09 11.33 24.66
N TYR A 1127 2.20 12.22 24.24
CA TYR A 1127 1.97 12.54 22.83
C TYR A 1127 3.25 12.95 22.13
N LYS A 1128 3.98 13.93 22.70
CA LYS A 1128 5.22 14.44 22.11
C LYS A 1128 6.27 13.34 21.96
N LYS A 1129 6.40 12.43 22.93
CA LYS A 1129 7.33 11.30 22.83
C LYS A 1129 6.98 10.33 21.71
N ILE A 1130 5.70 9.98 21.57
CA ILE A 1130 5.24 9.10 20.48
C ILE A 1130 5.52 9.77 19.13
N ASP A 1131 5.06 11.02 18.95
CA ASP A 1131 5.22 11.76 17.70
C ASP A 1131 6.70 11.95 17.33
N THR A 1132 7.56 12.26 18.29
CA THR A 1132 9.01 12.39 18.05
C THR A 1132 9.61 11.09 17.54
N LEU A 1133 9.32 9.96 18.19
CA LEU A 1133 9.87 8.66 17.76
C LEU A 1133 9.33 8.26 16.38
N MET A 1134 8.04 8.45 16.14
CA MET A 1134 7.41 8.12 14.87
C MET A 1134 7.99 8.92 13.71
N GLN A 1135 8.19 10.23 13.88
CA GLN A 1135 8.83 11.08 12.87
C GLN A 1135 10.25 10.66 12.51
N HIS A 1136 10.96 9.94 13.38
CA HIS A 1136 12.31 9.43 13.08
C HIS A 1136 12.30 8.09 12.33
N ILE A 1137 11.18 7.36 12.38
CA ILE A 1137 11.09 5.98 11.90
C ILE A 1137 10.17 5.85 10.67
N ARG A 1138 9.13 6.70 10.53
CA ARG A 1138 8.13 6.63 9.46
C ARG A 1138 7.56 7.99 9.03
#